data_AF-A0AAD5WJM2-F1
#
_entry.id   AF-A0AAD5WJM2-F1
#
_cell.length_a   1.000
_cell.length_b   1.000
_cell.length_c   1.000
_cell.angle_alpha   90.00
_cell.angle_beta   90.00
_cell.angle_gamma   90.00
#
_symmetry.space_group_name_H-M   'P 1'
#
loop_
_entity.id
_entity.type
_entity.pdbx_description
1 polymer ?
#
loop_
_entity_poly.entity_id
_entity_poly.type
_entity_poly.pdbx_seq_one_letter_code
_entity_poly.pdbx_strand_id
1 'polypeptide(L)'
;MAIVAARTCANSLLKLIVTSSANFGSEMIDWQDIPGILQQADFCNPNMDDWYLMTVCFFGCDSLVMLNVSRNHIRTISDEWLFGLDSLRQLDLSHNHIASFDANTWKQCSNLRWLSLHHNQLQFLPSGAFRLLTHLEFLGLSANSIESFHKTAMTGLDKLNELDLSSNSLAVCLEDNAMLYNTSMPFLKSLKFRNNQLRVIPSRAFERFPALKYLDLADNPITTIHPGAFTPLQLTELHLDTSSLLCDCHLAWFPSWFVASKLSRHTVHTRCAHPIPLSGIDVFAIDVSNLTCVDDSPRARIIEHPSSSVSTLVGGQARFSCSGYGLAPLHVEWRVVENGRPRTLVPDGTTIMNVNHSAVVNGTINGHELVSGELVLLDVSTSDGAEYQCVVRNRFAAEHSTLSTLKIFQVPVFSNEPDDMSLLIGQNAKIMCAATGIPPPVIKWSKDGGAAFPAALQHRLFVRPNDDHLYVVNVTREDQGVYTCHAVNDAGTIQASAMLRIYENSFNVTLKDTVICVNDTLLLDCYADISHPSQRMKWTLNGEPVFVDDERVSLKALGQILAIKKVQASDSGEYACELWAGNDQLARQTAVIMVVGREEIKKEMNPHRTISFQPTSILLILIFFLASIFTLTTCFMGFRRVCNSGKVTDRPEPV
;
A
#
# COMPACT_ATOMS: atom_id res chain seq x y z
N MET A 1 13.81 50.86 10.01
CA MET A 1 13.65 51.17 11.46
C MET A 1 12.19 51.55 11.74
N ALA A 2 11.38 50.59 12.18
CA ALA A 2 10.01 50.84 12.65
C ALA A 2 9.65 49.95 13.86
N ILE A 3 10.64 49.57 14.66
CA ILE A 3 10.44 48.84 15.92
C ILE A 3 9.78 49.82 16.91
N VAL A 4 8.45 49.76 17.02
CA VAL A 4 7.65 50.66 17.87
C VAL A 4 7.84 50.29 19.34
N ALA A 5 8.92 50.79 19.92
CA ALA A 5 9.24 50.75 21.34
C ALA A 5 9.27 49.35 21.97
N ALA A 6 10.43 48.68 21.88
CA ALA A 6 10.84 47.69 22.87
C ALA A 6 10.95 48.36 24.27
N ARG A 7 9.83 48.43 25.00
CA ARG A 7 9.76 49.06 26.32
C ARG A 7 10.44 48.17 27.36
N THR A 8 11.68 48.50 27.68
CA THR A 8 12.38 47.99 28.88
C THR A 8 11.78 48.59 30.15
N CYS A 9 10.57 48.14 30.52
CA CYS A 9 10.05 48.35 31.87
C CYS A 9 10.95 47.65 32.88
N ALA A 10 11.49 48.39 33.85
CA ALA A 10 12.35 47.83 34.87
C ALA A 10 11.63 46.71 35.65
N ASN A 11 12.34 45.61 35.89
CA ASN A 11 11.96 44.45 36.70
C ASN A 11 10.94 43.43 36.13
N SER A 12 10.54 43.46 34.85
CA SER A 12 9.77 42.33 34.27
C SER A 12 9.90 42.17 32.76
N LEU A 13 10.34 40.97 32.33
CA LEU A 13 10.19 40.33 31.00
C LEU A 13 10.46 41.19 29.75
N LEU A 14 11.46 40.80 28.94
CA LEU A 14 11.68 41.38 27.61
C LEU A 14 10.48 41.06 26.70
N LYS A 15 9.69 42.10 26.39
CA LYS A 15 8.53 42.06 25.48
C LYS A 15 8.69 42.98 24.27
N LEU A 16 8.37 42.46 23.10
CA LEU A 16 8.19 43.18 21.84
C LEU A 16 6.68 43.32 21.58
N ILE A 17 6.25 44.52 21.16
CA ILE A 17 4.86 44.78 20.76
C ILE A 17 4.88 45.53 19.43
N VAL A 18 4.13 45.03 18.45
CA VAL A 18 3.96 45.65 17.13
C VAL A 18 2.50 46.06 17.02
N THR A 19 2.24 47.37 17.02
CA THR A 19 0.88 47.94 17.03
C THR A 19 0.44 48.39 15.64
N SER A 20 -0.85 48.21 15.32
CA SER A 20 -1.50 48.45 14.02
C SER A 20 -1.45 49.89 13.45
N SER A 21 -0.71 50.81 14.07
CA SER A 21 -0.28 52.07 13.44
C SER A 21 0.87 51.88 12.45
N ALA A 22 1.63 50.78 12.58
CA ALA A 22 2.60 50.34 11.58
C ALA A 22 1.85 49.61 10.47
N ASN A 23 1.40 50.35 9.46
CA ASN A 23 0.96 49.77 8.20
C ASN A 23 2.23 49.27 7.48
N PHE A 24 2.56 47.98 7.61
CA PHE A 24 3.69 47.39 6.89
C PHE A 24 3.44 47.49 5.39
N GLY A 25 4.20 48.37 4.73
CA GLY A 25 4.27 48.41 3.28
C GLY A 25 5.08 47.23 2.74
N SER A 26 5.63 47.36 1.54
CA SER A 26 6.53 46.35 0.95
C SER A 26 7.93 46.26 1.63
N GLU A 27 8.06 46.72 2.87
CA GLU A 27 9.24 46.51 3.71
C GLU A 27 9.01 45.30 4.60
N MET A 28 9.79 44.24 4.36
CA MET A 28 9.70 42.97 5.06
C MET A 28 10.04 43.13 6.55
N ILE A 29 9.41 42.34 7.42
CA ILE A 29 9.88 42.19 8.80
C ILE A 29 11.24 41.49 8.73
N ASP A 30 12.31 42.18 9.09
CA ASP A 30 13.61 41.52 9.26
C ASP A 30 13.61 40.84 10.63
N TRP A 31 13.35 39.54 10.62
CA TRP A 31 13.31 38.73 11.82
C TRP A 31 14.70 38.58 12.49
N GLN A 32 15.80 38.88 11.79
CA GLN A 32 17.16 38.82 12.37
C GLN A 32 17.45 40.01 13.31
N ASP A 33 16.69 41.11 13.20
CA ASP A 33 16.74 42.25 14.14
C ASP A 33 16.07 41.93 15.50
N ILE A 34 15.40 40.78 15.65
CA ILE A 34 14.75 40.39 16.90
C ILE A 34 15.79 39.83 17.90
N PRO A 35 15.93 40.40 19.11
CA PRO A 35 16.90 39.90 20.08
C PRO A 35 16.54 38.49 20.57
N GLY A 36 17.43 37.51 20.40
CA GLY A 36 17.20 36.12 20.87
C GLY A 36 17.02 35.92 22.39
N ILE A 37 17.17 36.99 23.18
CA ILE A 37 16.83 37.07 24.61
C ILE A 37 15.36 37.46 24.87
N LEU A 38 14.56 37.67 23.82
CA LEU A 38 13.15 38.05 23.90
C LEU A 38 12.32 36.90 24.49
N GLN A 39 11.43 37.23 25.44
CA GLN A 39 10.59 36.23 26.11
C GLN A 39 9.10 36.35 25.74
N GLN A 40 8.67 37.50 25.23
CA GLN A 40 7.31 37.72 24.74
C GLN A 40 7.31 38.52 23.43
N ALA A 41 6.57 38.07 22.42
CA ALA A 41 6.37 38.78 21.16
C ALA A 41 4.88 38.92 20.85
N ASP A 42 4.46 40.13 20.46
CA ASP A 42 3.05 40.49 20.31
C ASP A 42 2.82 41.21 18.97
N PHE A 43 2.43 40.41 17.97
CA PHE A 43 2.15 40.78 16.58
C PHE A 43 0.64 40.69 16.31
N CYS A 44 -0.17 41.29 17.19
CA CYS A 44 -1.63 41.33 17.07
C CYS A 44 -2.09 42.44 16.12
N ASN A 45 -2.83 42.08 15.06
CA ASN A 45 -3.34 43.02 14.04
C ASN A 45 -2.30 43.90 13.27
N PRO A 46 -1.09 43.42 12.89
CA PRO A 46 -0.17 44.09 11.94
C PRO A 46 -0.50 43.84 10.46
N ASN A 47 -1.60 43.13 10.13
CA ASN A 47 -1.95 42.73 8.76
C ASN A 47 -0.95 41.75 8.11
N MET A 48 -0.42 40.80 8.89
CA MET A 48 0.42 39.71 8.38
C MET A 48 -0.43 38.63 7.70
N ASP A 49 0.07 38.08 6.60
CA ASP A 49 -0.36 36.81 6.00
C ASP A 49 0.83 35.85 5.87
N ASP A 50 0.63 34.70 5.22
CA ASP A 50 1.65 33.66 5.02
C ASP A 50 2.94 34.18 4.34
N TRP A 51 2.91 35.31 3.62
CA TRP A 51 4.11 35.90 2.99
C TRP A 51 5.12 36.42 4.03
N TYR A 52 4.65 36.87 5.19
CA TYR A 52 5.50 37.37 6.28
C TYR A 52 6.08 36.25 7.14
N LEU A 53 5.55 35.02 7.03
CA LEU A 53 5.93 33.83 7.79
C LEU A 53 6.79 32.90 6.93
N MET A 54 7.90 33.42 6.41
CA MET A 54 8.88 32.64 5.66
C MET A 54 9.45 31.49 6.51
N THR A 55 9.88 30.43 5.83
CA THR A 55 10.64 29.30 6.39
C THR A 55 11.70 29.79 7.39
N VAL A 56 11.67 29.27 8.62
CA VAL A 56 12.68 29.51 9.67
C VAL A 56 12.75 30.98 10.14
N CYS A 57 11.66 31.76 10.00
CA CYS A 57 11.61 33.17 10.43
C CYS A 57 11.92 33.40 11.93
N PHE A 58 11.54 32.51 12.84
CA PHE A 58 11.83 32.66 14.29
C PHE A 58 13.20 32.11 14.74
N PHE A 59 14.15 31.89 13.81
CA PHE A 59 15.48 31.39 14.14
C PHE A 59 16.24 32.27 15.14
N GLY A 60 16.81 31.66 16.18
CA GLY A 60 17.52 32.38 17.24
C GLY A 60 16.60 33.01 18.29
N CYS A 61 15.27 32.90 18.17
CA CYS A 61 14.31 33.31 19.20
C CYS A 61 14.15 32.26 20.32
N ASP A 62 15.20 31.49 20.61
CA ASP A 62 15.24 30.31 21.48
C ASP A 62 14.73 30.59 22.92
N SER A 63 14.72 31.86 23.36
CA SER A 63 14.21 32.29 24.67
C SER A 63 12.70 32.58 24.70
N LEU A 64 11.99 32.52 23.57
CA LEU A 64 10.62 33.00 23.46
C LEU A 64 9.64 32.08 24.20
N VAL A 65 8.88 32.64 25.15
CA VAL A 65 7.92 31.91 26.00
C VAL A 65 6.47 32.17 25.57
N MET A 66 6.19 33.34 25.01
CA MET A 66 4.87 33.75 24.52
C MET A 66 4.98 34.38 23.13
N LEU A 67 4.16 33.90 22.20
CA LEU A 67 3.98 34.46 20.86
C LEU A 67 2.49 34.71 20.61
N ASN A 68 2.14 35.96 20.30
CA ASN A 68 0.79 36.32 19.84
C ASN A 68 0.89 36.78 18.38
N VAL A 69 0.18 36.07 17.50
CA VAL A 69 0.02 36.39 16.07
C VAL A 69 -1.47 36.40 15.68
N SER A 70 -2.34 36.66 16.65
CA SER A 70 -3.79 36.75 16.45
C SER A 70 -4.23 37.96 15.62
N ARG A 71 -5.45 37.91 15.08
CA ARG A 71 -6.07 38.98 14.26
C ARG A 71 -5.26 39.30 13.01
N ASN A 72 -4.94 38.26 12.23
CA ASN A 72 -4.13 38.34 11.01
C ASN A 72 -4.79 37.54 9.87
N HIS A 73 -4.09 37.41 8.75
CA HIS A 73 -4.53 36.75 7.53
C HIS A 73 -3.81 35.40 7.28
N ILE A 74 -3.24 34.80 8.33
CA ILE A 74 -2.53 33.51 8.27
C ILE A 74 -3.51 32.41 7.86
N ARG A 75 -3.13 31.57 6.88
CA ARG A 75 -3.93 30.45 6.34
C ARG A 75 -3.32 29.09 6.63
N THR A 76 -2.00 29.03 6.82
CA THR A 76 -1.27 27.78 7.05
C THR A 76 -0.37 27.84 8.27
N ILE A 77 -0.27 26.72 8.98
CA ILE A 77 0.72 26.49 10.03
C ILE A 77 1.63 25.36 9.55
N SER A 78 2.95 25.53 9.64
CA SER A 78 3.95 24.51 9.32
C SER A 78 5.04 24.45 10.40
N ASP A 79 5.76 23.33 10.49
CA ASP A 79 6.91 23.21 11.40
C ASP A 79 8.13 24.02 10.92
N GLU A 80 8.13 24.46 9.65
CA GLU A 80 9.15 25.33 9.07
C GLU A 80 9.22 26.72 9.69
N TRP A 81 8.08 27.43 9.83
CA TRP A 81 8.09 28.79 10.39
C TRP A 81 8.07 28.80 11.92
N LEU A 82 7.59 27.72 12.55
CA LEU A 82 7.70 27.49 14.00
C LEU A 82 9.10 27.03 14.48
N PHE A 83 10.08 26.93 13.58
CA PHE A 83 11.44 26.46 13.89
C PHE A 83 12.18 27.37 14.87
N GLY A 84 12.82 26.78 15.88
CA GLY A 84 13.57 27.49 16.94
C GLY A 84 12.73 27.90 18.17
N LEU A 85 11.42 27.68 18.15
CA LEU A 85 10.51 28.06 19.25
C LEU A 85 10.43 27.02 20.40
N ASP A 86 11.54 26.34 20.69
CA ASP A 86 11.59 25.23 21.67
C ASP A 86 11.16 25.63 23.09
N SER A 87 11.38 26.89 23.50
CA SER A 87 10.97 27.42 24.82
C SER A 87 9.48 27.81 24.91
N LEU A 88 8.74 27.78 23.80
CA LEU A 88 7.42 28.40 23.71
C LEU A 88 6.38 27.68 24.57
N ARG A 89 5.68 28.45 25.42
CA ARG A 89 4.64 27.95 26.34
C ARG A 89 3.25 28.47 26.02
N GLN A 90 3.16 29.62 25.35
CA GLN A 90 1.90 30.23 24.96
C GLN A 90 1.94 30.69 23.50
N LEU A 91 0.98 30.24 22.70
CA LEU A 91 0.81 30.62 21.29
C LEU A 91 -0.65 31.02 21.03
N ASP A 92 -0.87 32.26 20.58
CA ASP A 92 -2.18 32.73 20.12
C ASP A 92 -2.19 32.94 18.60
N LEU A 93 -2.98 32.11 17.93
CA LEU A 93 -3.25 32.11 16.49
C LEU A 93 -4.72 32.48 16.20
N SER A 94 -5.46 33.00 17.19
CA SER A 94 -6.89 33.29 17.02
C SER A 94 -7.20 34.39 16.00
N HIS A 95 -8.43 34.40 15.48
CA HIS A 95 -8.88 35.37 14.47
C HIS A 95 -7.93 35.40 13.25
N ASN A 96 -7.71 34.22 12.67
CA ASN A 96 -6.95 34.02 11.44
C ASN A 96 -7.81 33.26 10.41
N HIS A 97 -7.21 32.83 9.31
CA HIS A 97 -7.87 32.17 8.19
C HIS A 97 -7.40 30.71 8.05
N ILE A 98 -6.97 30.08 9.15
CA ILE A 98 -6.32 28.78 9.15
C ILE A 98 -7.35 27.68 8.89
N ALA A 99 -7.23 27.00 7.75
CA ALA A 99 -8.15 25.95 7.31
C ALA A 99 -7.69 24.53 7.70
N SER A 100 -6.37 24.33 7.81
CA SER A 100 -5.76 23.04 8.18
C SER A 100 -4.33 23.21 8.71
N PHE A 101 -3.82 22.14 9.33
CA PHE A 101 -2.44 21.91 9.75
C PHE A 101 -2.19 20.39 9.80
N ASP A 102 -0.94 19.94 9.96
CA ASP A 102 -0.60 18.51 9.98
C ASP A 102 -0.24 17.99 11.39
N ALA A 103 0.03 16.68 11.52
CA ALA A 103 0.35 16.07 12.82
C ALA A 103 1.78 16.35 13.32
N ASN A 104 2.66 16.93 12.50
CA ASN A 104 4.06 17.22 12.82
C ASN A 104 4.32 18.70 13.11
N THR A 105 3.42 19.59 12.70
CA THR A 105 3.45 21.05 12.83
C THR A 105 3.97 21.52 14.19
N TRP A 106 3.54 20.86 15.26
CA TRP A 106 3.87 21.22 16.65
C TRP A 106 5.22 20.70 17.17
N LYS A 107 6.01 20.03 16.34
CA LYS A 107 7.28 19.36 16.71
C LYS A 107 8.28 20.29 17.40
N GLN A 108 8.41 21.51 16.91
CA GLN A 108 9.30 22.55 17.43
C GLN A 108 8.70 23.32 18.63
N CYS A 109 7.46 23.02 19.02
CA CYS A 109 6.68 23.73 20.04
C CYS A 109 6.09 22.76 21.10
N SER A 110 6.72 21.61 21.31
CA SER A 110 6.23 20.53 22.20
C SER A 110 6.17 20.88 23.70
N ASN A 111 6.71 22.05 24.09
CA ASN A 111 6.63 22.63 25.43
C ASN A 111 5.41 23.55 25.65
N LEU A 112 4.55 23.73 24.64
CA LEU A 112 3.33 24.54 24.76
C LEU A 112 2.41 24.06 25.88
N ARG A 113 1.91 25.03 26.64
CA ARG A 113 0.92 24.89 27.73
C ARG A 113 -0.40 25.55 27.39
N TRP A 114 -0.40 26.56 26.53
CA TRP A 114 -1.60 27.28 26.10
C TRP A 114 -1.56 27.50 24.59
N LEU A 115 -2.57 27.00 23.89
CA LEU A 115 -2.73 27.15 22.45
C LEU A 115 -4.14 27.66 22.13
N SER A 116 -4.22 28.74 21.37
CA SER A 116 -5.45 29.36 20.91
C SER A 116 -5.52 29.34 19.39
N LEU A 117 -6.50 28.62 18.85
CA LEU A 117 -6.89 28.55 17.44
C LEU A 117 -8.34 29.04 17.24
N HIS A 118 -8.88 29.81 18.19
CA HIS A 118 -10.23 30.36 18.14
C HIS A 118 -10.47 31.23 16.89
N HIS A 119 -11.69 31.29 16.35
CA HIS A 119 -12.00 32.13 15.18
C HIS A 119 -11.06 31.87 13.99
N ASN A 120 -11.09 30.63 13.48
CA ASN A 120 -10.35 30.19 12.30
C ASN A 120 -11.30 29.40 11.36
N GLN A 121 -10.75 28.72 10.35
CA GLN A 121 -11.52 28.02 9.29
C GLN A 121 -11.37 26.49 9.36
N LEU A 122 -10.98 25.94 10.51
CA LEU A 122 -10.75 24.50 10.68
C LEU A 122 -12.06 23.72 10.51
N GLN A 123 -12.08 22.77 9.56
CA GLN A 123 -13.23 21.89 9.31
C GLN A 123 -13.07 20.47 9.89
N PHE A 124 -11.82 20.03 10.08
CA PHE A 124 -11.47 18.69 10.54
C PHE A 124 -10.11 18.71 11.24
N LEU A 125 -9.90 17.86 12.25
CA LEU A 125 -8.61 17.70 12.92
C LEU A 125 -8.00 16.32 12.59
N PRO A 126 -6.75 16.25 12.09
CA PRO A 126 -6.15 15.02 11.57
C PRO A 126 -5.78 13.99 12.64
N SER A 127 -5.42 12.78 12.22
CA SER A 127 -4.90 11.73 13.09
C SER A 127 -3.66 12.22 13.85
N GLY A 128 -3.72 12.20 15.18
CA GLY A 128 -2.62 12.68 16.03
C GLY A 128 -2.37 14.21 16.01
N ALA A 129 -3.36 15.01 15.59
CA ALA A 129 -3.26 16.48 15.47
C ALA A 129 -2.49 17.19 16.60
N PHE A 130 -2.66 16.79 17.86
CA PHE A 130 -1.98 17.39 19.02
C PHE A 130 -1.04 16.43 19.76
N ARG A 131 -0.65 15.30 19.14
CA ARG A 131 0.13 14.21 19.78
C ARG A 131 1.46 14.64 20.40
N LEU A 132 2.05 15.72 19.90
CA LEU A 132 3.33 16.25 20.38
C LEU A 132 3.17 17.26 21.54
N LEU A 133 1.96 17.77 21.79
CA LEU A 133 1.64 18.80 22.79
C LEU A 133 1.37 18.20 24.18
N THR A 134 2.29 17.34 24.65
CA THR A 134 2.14 16.57 25.89
C THR A 134 2.11 17.39 27.19
N HIS A 135 2.42 18.70 27.10
CA HIS A 135 2.39 19.65 28.20
C HIS A 135 1.19 20.59 28.19
N LEU A 136 0.25 20.43 27.23
CA LEU A 136 -0.82 21.40 27.02
C LEU A 136 -1.84 21.40 28.17
N GLU A 137 -2.10 22.59 28.73
CA GLU A 137 -3.03 22.85 29.83
C GLU A 137 -4.32 23.53 29.32
N PHE A 138 -4.26 24.29 28.23
CA PHE A 138 -5.40 24.94 27.57
C PHE A 138 -5.36 24.77 26.05
N LEU A 139 -6.51 24.39 25.46
CA LEU A 139 -6.72 24.31 24.01
C LEU A 139 -8.02 25.01 23.60
N GLY A 140 -7.88 26.12 22.89
CA GLY A 140 -8.98 26.90 22.33
C GLY A 140 -9.21 26.58 20.84
N LEU A 141 -10.38 26.05 20.51
CA LEU A 141 -10.79 25.68 19.14
C LEU A 141 -12.18 26.24 18.75
N SER A 142 -12.79 27.07 19.60
CA SER A 142 -14.13 27.60 19.36
C SER A 142 -14.22 28.61 18.21
N ALA A 143 -15.41 28.77 17.64
CA ALA A 143 -15.67 29.58 16.45
C ALA A 143 -14.83 29.13 15.23
N ASN A 144 -14.84 27.84 14.95
CA ASN A 144 -14.31 27.25 13.71
C ASN A 144 -15.49 26.64 12.91
N SER A 145 -15.24 25.67 12.03
CA SER A 145 -16.28 24.95 11.27
C SER A 145 -16.14 23.43 11.43
N ILE A 146 -15.66 22.97 12.59
CA ILE A 146 -15.29 21.58 12.82
C ILE A 146 -16.55 20.72 12.87
N GLU A 147 -16.74 19.84 11.88
CA GLU A 147 -17.85 18.87 11.83
C GLU A 147 -17.50 17.59 12.60
N SER A 148 -16.25 17.16 12.49
CA SER A 148 -15.70 15.97 13.16
C SER A 148 -14.17 16.04 13.28
N PHE A 149 -13.57 15.09 13.98
CA PHE A 149 -12.12 14.89 14.04
C PHE A 149 -11.78 13.41 14.13
N HIS A 150 -10.55 13.03 13.74
CA HIS A 150 -10.12 11.63 13.83
C HIS A 150 -10.04 11.15 15.29
N LYS A 151 -10.35 9.87 15.55
CA LYS A 151 -10.36 9.21 16.88
C LYS A 151 -9.04 9.20 17.68
N THR A 152 -7.99 9.82 17.13
CA THR A 152 -6.67 10.01 17.76
C THR A 152 -6.20 11.47 17.74
N ALA A 153 -6.97 12.42 17.20
CA ALA A 153 -6.58 13.82 17.06
C ALA A 153 -6.17 14.46 18.40
N MET A 154 -6.89 14.09 19.46
CA MET A 154 -6.73 14.58 20.84
C MET A 154 -5.76 13.74 21.69
N THR A 155 -5.10 12.72 21.12
CA THR A 155 -4.16 11.85 21.86
C THR A 155 -2.98 12.67 22.39
N GLY A 156 -2.49 12.36 23.60
CA GLY A 156 -1.34 13.04 24.22
C GLY A 156 -1.69 14.31 25.00
N LEU A 157 -2.95 14.77 24.96
CA LEU A 157 -3.44 15.90 25.75
C LEU A 157 -3.70 15.53 27.24
N ASP A 158 -2.83 14.69 27.81
CA ASP A 158 -2.97 14.12 29.16
C ASP A 158 -2.91 15.18 30.29
N LYS A 159 -2.40 16.38 30.00
CA LYS A 159 -2.31 17.51 30.95
C LYS A 159 -3.42 18.54 30.81
N LEU A 160 -4.32 18.37 29.86
CA LEU A 160 -5.30 19.39 29.50
C LEU A 160 -6.26 19.66 30.68
N ASN A 161 -6.43 20.94 31.01
CA ASN A 161 -7.26 21.46 32.09
C ASN A 161 -8.52 22.16 31.55
N GLU A 162 -8.43 22.81 30.38
CA GLU A 162 -9.57 23.37 29.65
C GLU A 162 -9.52 23.08 28.15
N LEU A 163 -10.67 22.68 27.59
CA LEU A 163 -10.92 22.47 26.16
C LEU A 163 -12.18 23.22 25.73
N ASP A 164 -12.05 24.12 24.77
CA ASP A 164 -13.19 24.87 24.21
C ASP A 164 -13.41 24.55 22.72
N LEU A 165 -14.50 23.85 22.43
CA LEU A 165 -14.96 23.46 21.09
C LEU A 165 -16.28 24.18 20.70
N SER A 166 -16.66 25.24 21.42
CA SER A 166 -17.92 25.97 21.21
C SER A 166 -18.03 26.60 19.81
N SER A 167 -19.22 26.92 19.32
CA SER A 167 -19.45 27.53 18.00
C SER A 167 -18.72 26.78 16.88
N ASN A 168 -19.09 25.52 16.70
CA ASN A 168 -18.59 24.62 15.66
C ASN A 168 -19.77 23.80 15.08
N SER A 169 -19.49 22.90 14.15
CA SER A 169 -20.48 22.06 13.47
C SER A 169 -20.59 20.64 14.07
N LEU A 170 -20.12 20.42 15.30
CA LEU A 170 -20.00 19.08 15.87
C LEU A 170 -21.38 18.46 16.13
N ALA A 171 -21.71 17.40 15.41
CA ALA A 171 -22.82 16.49 15.75
C ALA A 171 -22.29 15.16 16.29
N VAL A 172 -21.44 14.49 15.51
CA VAL A 172 -21.12 13.06 15.68
C VAL A 172 -20.21 12.76 16.89
N CYS A 173 -19.36 13.70 17.30
CA CYS A 173 -18.24 13.42 18.22
C CYS A 173 -18.63 12.97 19.65
N LEU A 174 -19.87 13.20 20.08
CA LEU A 174 -20.42 12.64 21.32
C LEU A 174 -21.42 11.50 21.09
N GLU A 175 -21.97 11.36 19.89
CA GLU A 175 -23.08 10.42 19.60
C GLU A 175 -22.56 9.00 19.32
N ASP A 176 -21.46 8.87 18.56
CA ASP A 176 -20.95 7.58 18.07
C ASP A 176 -20.19 6.72 19.11
N ASN A 177 -20.12 7.15 20.38
CA ASN A 177 -19.31 6.57 21.47
C ASN A 177 -17.78 6.40 21.20
N ALA A 178 -17.29 6.60 19.98
CA ALA A 178 -15.92 6.23 19.58
C ALA A 178 -14.88 7.36 19.71
N MET A 179 -15.26 8.61 19.48
CA MET A 179 -14.29 9.70 19.26
C MET A 179 -13.60 10.17 20.55
N LEU A 180 -14.33 10.32 21.66
CA LEU A 180 -13.76 10.72 22.95
C LEU A 180 -13.38 9.53 23.84
N TYR A 181 -14.04 8.38 23.72
CA TYR A 181 -13.79 7.20 24.58
C TYR A 181 -12.35 6.67 24.47
N ASN A 182 -11.71 6.88 23.31
CA ASN A 182 -10.36 6.46 22.99
C ASN A 182 -9.26 7.44 23.47
N THR A 183 -9.63 8.59 24.06
CA THR A 183 -8.69 9.57 24.63
C THR A 183 -9.03 9.82 26.10
N SER A 184 -8.06 9.67 27.01
CA SER A 184 -8.22 10.04 28.42
C SER A 184 -7.65 11.42 28.68
N MET A 185 -8.41 12.30 29.33
CA MET A 185 -7.88 13.59 29.83
C MET A 185 -8.17 13.67 31.34
N PRO A 186 -7.36 12.98 32.18
CA PRO A 186 -7.70 12.76 33.58
C PRO A 186 -7.67 14.03 34.45
N PHE A 187 -7.09 15.13 33.95
CA PHE A 187 -7.01 16.43 34.65
C PHE A 187 -7.95 17.51 34.08
N LEU A 188 -8.78 17.19 33.07
CA LEU A 188 -9.68 18.13 32.43
C LEU A 188 -10.76 18.61 33.41
N LYS A 189 -10.84 19.92 33.65
CA LYS A 189 -11.79 20.54 34.58
C LYS A 189 -12.89 21.33 33.88
N SER A 190 -12.63 21.82 32.68
CA SER A 190 -13.52 22.69 31.89
C SER A 190 -13.62 22.15 30.46
N LEU A 191 -14.86 21.89 30.01
CA LEU A 191 -15.15 21.36 28.68
C LEU A 191 -16.36 22.08 28.10
N LYS A 192 -16.20 22.67 26.91
CA LYS A 192 -17.23 23.52 26.30
C LYS A 192 -17.56 23.05 24.88
N PHE A 193 -18.85 22.84 24.63
CA PHE A 193 -19.46 22.47 23.35
C PHE A 193 -20.60 23.43 22.97
N ARG A 194 -20.71 24.59 23.63
CA ARG A 194 -21.79 25.56 23.40
C ARG A 194 -21.98 25.87 21.92
N ASN A 195 -23.21 25.99 21.41
CA ASN A 195 -23.48 26.31 20.01
C ASN A 195 -22.82 25.29 19.05
N ASN A 196 -23.26 24.05 19.11
CA ASN A 196 -22.89 22.95 18.21
C ASN A 196 -24.16 22.21 17.74
N GLN A 197 -24.01 21.08 17.06
CA GLN A 197 -25.11 20.31 16.46
C GLN A 197 -25.45 19.01 17.22
N LEU A 198 -25.08 18.92 18.49
CA LEU A 198 -25.27 17.74 19.35
C LEU A 198 -26.77 17.48 19.63
N ARG A 199 -27.24 16.25 19.38
CA ARG A 199 -28.62 15.82 19.64
C ARG A 199 -28.69 14.82 20.78
N VAL A 200 -27.75 13.90 20.85
CA VAL A 200 -27.71 12.81 21.84
C VAL A 200 -26.49 12.91 22.75
N ILE A 201 -26.71 12.78 24.05
CA ILE A 201 -25.65 12.54 25.04
C ILE A 201 -25.79 11.10 25.53
N PRO A 202 -24.88 10.17 25.16
CA PRO A 202 -24.99 8.77 25.54
C PRO A 202 -24.62 8.53 27.01
N SER A 203 -24.97 7.36 27.53
CA SER A 203 -24.55 6.90 28.86
C SER A 203 -23.03 6.94 28.98
N ARG A 204 -22.50 7.47 30.09
CA ARG A 204 -21.06 7.57 30.37
C ARG A 204 -20.22 8.41 29.38
N ALA A 205 -20.84 9.31 28.61
CA ALA A 205 -20.16 10.17 27.63
C ALA A 205 -18.88 10.85 28.13
N PHE A 206 -18.79 11.13 29.44
CA PHE A 206 -17.68 11.83 30.08
C PHE A 206 -16.86 10.97 31.08
N GLU A 207 -16.99 9.64 31.07
CA GLU A 207 -16.29 8.72 32.00
C GLU A 207 -14.75 8.81 31.90
N ARG A 208 -14.22 9.28 30.77
CA ARG A 208 -12.78 9.56 30.56
C ARG A 208 -12.27 10.89 31.13
N PHE A 209 -13.16 11.71 31.71
CA PHE A 209 -12.87 13.05 32.24
C PHE A 209 -13.25 13.16 33.74
N PRO A 210 -12.70 12.32 34.63
CA PRO A 210 -13.11 12.22 36.04
C PRO A 210 -12.91 13.51 36.87
N ALA A 211 -12.06 14.43 36.40
CA ALA A 211 -11.81 15.72 37.04
C ALA A 211 -12.81 16.83 36.64
N LEU A 212 -13.73 16.58 35.70
CA LEU A 212 -14.56 17.63 35.08
C LEU A 212 -15.48 18.33 36.10
N LYS A 213 -15.45 19.66 36.11
CA LYS A 213 -16.19 20.54 37.04
C LYS A 213 -17.13 21.53 36.33
N TYR A 214 -16.69 22.10 35.21
CA TYR A 214 -17.47 22.97 34.36
C TYR A 214 -17.76 22.24 33.04
N LEU A 215 -19.03 22.11 32.69
CA LEU A 215 -19.48 21.53 31.43
C LEU A 215 -20.49 22.47 30.76
N ASP A 216 -20.20 22.90 29.54
CA ASP A 216 -21.08 23.77 28.75
C ASP A 216 -21.57 23.05 27.50
N LEU A 217 -22.88 22.80 27.48
CA LEU A 217 -23.66 22.12 26.43
C LEU A 217 -24.79 23.02 25.91
N ALA A 218 -24.77 24.31 26.23
CA ALA A 218 -25.80 25.26 25.86
C ALA A 218 -25.90 25.48 24.34
N ASP A 219 -27.00 26.07 23.88
CA ASP A 219 -27.24 26.42 22.48
C ASP A 219 -27.11 25.21 21.51
N ASN A 220 -27.37 23.98 21.98
CA ASN A 220 -27.31 22.74 21.18
C ASN A 220 -28.71 22.13 20.97
N PRO A 221 -28.96 21.44 19.84
CA PRO A 221 -30.25 20.81 19.53
C PRO A 221 -30.48 19.48 20.29
N ILE A 222 -30.13 19.42 21.58
CA ILE A 222 -30.16 18.18 22.40
C ILE A 222 -31.60 17.69 22.57
N THR A 223 -31.83 16.44 22.14
CA THR A 223 -33.12 15.74 22.15
C THR A 223 -33.15 14.57 23.13
N THR A 224 -32.01 13.91 23.39
CA THR A 224 -31.93 12.77 24.31
C THR A 224 -30.70 12.85 25.21
N ILE A 225 -30.89 12.66 26.51
CA ILE A 225 -29.80 12.53 27.50
C ILE A 225 -29.97 11.17 28.18
N HIS A 226 -29.12 10.20 27.83
CA HIS A 226 -29.28 8.81 28.25
C HIS A 226 -29.03 8.62 29.77
N PRO A 227 -29.66 7.60 30.40
CA PRO A 227 -29.41 7.23 31.78
C PRO A 227 -27.92 7.13 32.12
N GLY A 228 -27.47 7.94 33.08
CA GLY A 228 -26.07 7.98 33.51
C GLY A 228 -25.10 8.66 32.52
N ALA A 229 -25.58 9.53 31.63
CA ALA A 229 -24.73 10.34 30.74
C ALA A 229 -23.64 11.12 31.49
N PHE A 230 -24.00 11.72 32.63
CA PHE A 230 -23.09 12.48 33.50
C PHE A 230 -22.45 11.63 34.61
N THR A 231 -22.53 10.30 34.57
CA THR A 231 -21.85 9.42 35.55
C THR A 231 -20.40 9.20 35.10
N PRO A 232 -19.37 9.32 35.99
CA PRO A 232 -19.42 9.56 37.43
C PRO A 232 -19.10 11.02 37.84
N LEU A 233 -19.46 12.01 37.01
CA LEU A 233 -19.04 13.40 37.20
C LEU A 233 -19.56 14.01 38.51
N GLN A 234 -18.74 14.90 39.06
CA GLN A 234 -19.09 15.77 40.18
C GLN A 234 -18.93 17.23 39.73
N LEU A 235 -19.80 17.66 38.81
CA LEU A 235 -19.81 19.02 38.29
C LEU A 235 -20.09 20.04 39.41
N THR A 236 -19.44 21.20 39.32
CA THR A 236 -19.84 22.40 40.07
C THR A 236 -20.77 23.29 39.25
N GLU A 237 -20.67 23.22 37.92
CA GLU A 237 -21.44 24.05 37.00
C GLU A 237 -21.78 23.29 35.71
N LEU A 238 -23.03 23.46 35.25
CA LEU A 238 -23.56 22.89 34.03
C LEU A 238 -24.33 23.99 33.29
N HIS A 239 -23.97 24.26 32.04
CA HIS A 239 -24.77 25.07 31.12
C HIS A 239 -25.48 24.12 30.16
N LEU A 240 -26.81 24.17 30.12
CA LEU A 240 -27.64 23.29 29.28
C LEU A 240 -29.02 23.91 29.07
N ASP A 241 -29.24 24.55 27.93
CA ASP A 241 -30.55 24.97 27.46
C ASP A 241 -30.94 24.25 26.17
N THR A 242 -32.17 23.75 26.14
CA THR A 242 -32.75 23.07 24.98
C THR A 242 -34.27 23.02 25.11
N SER A 243 -34.97 23.24 24.01
CA SER A 243 -36.42 23.05 23.89
C SER A 243 -36.79 21.85 23.02
N SER A 244 -35.87 20.91 22.81
CA SER A 244 -36.00 19.78 21.87
C SER A 244 -36.15 18.41 22.53
N LEU A 245 -36.21 18.35 23.87
CA LEU A 245 -36.07 17.08 24.60
C LEU A 245 -37.23 16.11 24.39
N LEU A 246 -36.88 14.83 24.31
CA LEU A 246 -37.76 13.69 24.47
C LEU A 246 -37.92 13.40 25.96
N CYS A 247 -39.06 13.76 26.50
CA CYS A 247 -39.44 13.55 27.89
C CYS A 247 -40.12 12.19 28.06
N ASP A 248 -39.34 11.13 27.79
CA ASP A 248 -39.71 9.74 28.02
C ASP A 248 -39.01 9.16 29.26
N CYS A 249 -39.20 7.87 29.54
CA CYS A 249 -38.59 7.22 30.70
C CYS A 249 -37.05 7.20 30.68
N HIS A 250 -36.40 7.41 29.53
CA HIS A 250 -34.95 7.54 29.46
C HIS A 250 -34.44 8.87 30.03
N LEU A 251 -35.31 9.88 30.21
CA LEU A 251 -34.99 11.15 30.86
C LEU A 251 -35.37 11.18 32.36
N ALA A 252 -36.13 10.21 32.86
CA ALA A 252 -36.70 10.20 34.22
C ALA A 252 -35.66 10.32 35.37
N TRP A 253 -34.42 9.93 35.14
CA TRP A 253 -33.30 10.07 36.09
C TRP A 253 -32.79 11.51 36.23
N PHE A 254 -32.92 12.35 35.19
CA PHE A 254 -32.24 13.64 35.08
C PHE A 254 -32.71 14.68 36.12
N PRO A 255 -34.02 14.87 36.38
CA PRO A 255 -34.48 15.75 37.47
C PRO A 255 -33.88 15.38 38.82
N SER A 256 -33.92 14.09 39.16
CA SER A 256 -33.42 13.54 40.43
C SER A 256 -31.90 13.70 40.56
N TRP A 257 -31.15 13.42 39.49
CA TRP A 257 -29.70 13.60 39.44
C TRP A 257 -29.29 15.07 39.59
N PHE A 258 -29.98 16.00 38.93
CA PHE A 258 -29.67 17.42 38.97
C PHE A 258 -29.82 17.99 40.39
N VAL A 259 -30.94 17.67 41.06
CA VAL A 259 -31.20 18.07 42.45
C VAL A 259 -30.18 17.44 43.40
N ALA A 260 -29.86 16.14 43.25
CA ALA A 260 -28.85 15.47 44.05
C ALA A 260 -27.44 16.08 43.87
N SER A 261 -27.14 16.58 42.67
CA SER A 261 -25.86 17.24 42.32
C SER A 261 -25.75 18.69 42.81
N LYS A 262 -26.83 19.28 43.35
CA LYS A 262 -26.87 20.65 43.90
C LYS A 262 -26.47 21.75 42.90
N LEU A 263 -26.72 21.53 41.61
CA LEU A 263 -26.37 22.45 40.53
C LEU A 263 -27.32 23.68 40.48
N SER A 264 -26.84 24.78 39.89
CA SER A 264 -27.62 26.01 39.75
C SER A 264 -28.65 25.92 38.63
N ARG A 265 -29.92 26.19 38.91
CA ARG A 265 -31.01 26.29 37.90
C ARG A 265 -30.85 27.52 36.99
N HIS A 266 -29.97 28.47 37.30
CA HIS A 266 -29.77 29.69 36.50
C HIS A 266 -29.15 29.43 35.12
N THR A 267 -28.43 28.31 34.95
CA THR A 267 -27.70 27.95 33.72
C THR A 267 -28.31 26.74 33.01
N VAL A 268 -29.44 26.20 33.49
CA VAL A 268 -30.08 25.01 32.91
C VAL A 268 -31.55 25.28 32.63
N HIS A 269 -31.93 25.25 31.35
CA HIS A 269 -33.26 25.63 30.84
C HIS A 269 -33.77 24.57 29.84
N THR A 270 -34.22 23.45 30.38
CA THR A 270 -34.62 22.25 29.64
C THR A 270 -36.14 22.16 29.48
N ARG A 271 -36.65 22.14 28.24
CA ARG A 271 -38.07 21.92 27.92
C ARG A 271 -38.28 20.75 26.98
N CYS A 272 -39.41 20.07 27.16
CA CYS A 272 -39.84 18.98 26.29
C CYS A 272 -40.33 19.48 24.93
N ALA A 273 -40.07 18.71 23.88
CA ALA A 273 -40.74 18.80 22.58
C ALA A 273 -41.69 17.61 22.31
N HIS A 274 -41.50 16.50 23.03
CA HIS A 274 -42.31 15.28 22.94
C HIS A 274 -42.32 14.56 24.31
N PRO A 275 -43.35 13.79 24.69
CA PRO A 275 -44.65 13.61 24.02
C PRO A 275 -45.46 14.91 23.96
N ILE A 276 -46.39 14.98 23.00
CA ILE A 276 -47.19 16.20 22.72
C ILE A 276 -47.84 16.80 23.99
N PRO A 277 -48.42 16.03 24.93
CA PRO A 277 -48.99 16.57 26.17
C PRO A 277 -47.99 17.23 27.13
N LEU A 278 -46.69 16.97 26.99
CA LEU A 278 -45.63 17.59 27.79
C LEU A 278 -44.90 18.73 27.06
N SER A 279 -45.24 18.99 25.79
CA SER A 279 -44.51 19.93 24.93
C SER A 279 -44.49 21.37 25.49
N GLY A 280 -43.32 21.99 25.49
CA GLY A 280 -43.07 23.33 26.05
C GLY A 280 -42.91 23.38 27.58
N ILE A 281 -43.29 22.33 28.31
CA ILE A 281 -43.14 22.27 29.78
C ILE A 281 -41.66 22.09 30.15
N ASP A 282 -41.24 22.75 31.23
CA ASP A 282 -39.91 22.60 31.84
C ASP A 282 -39.79 21.20 32.46
N VAL A 283 -38.71 20.48 32.16
CA VAL A 283 -38.44 19.12 32.64
C VAL A 283 -38.45 19.03 34.18
N PHE A 284 -38.06 20.08 34.88
CA PHE A 284 -38.07 20.13 36.35
C PHE A 284 -39.45 20.46 36.97
N ALA A 285 -40.46 20.74 36.14
CA ALA A 285 -41.85 20.97 36.56
C ALA A 285 -42.78 19.77 36.29
N ILE A 286 -42.24 18.66 35.80
CA ILE A 286 -42.97 17.43 35.44
C ILE A 286 -42.78 16.39 36.55
N ASP A 287 -43.87 15.74 36.98
CA ASP A 287 -43.77 14.57 37.86
C ASP A 287 -43.05 13.44 37.12
N VAL A 288 -42.04 12.84 37.75
CA VAL A 288 -41.24 11.76 37.19
C VAL A 288 -42.10 10.55 36.81
N SER A 289 -43.27 10.33 37.43
CA SER A 289 -44.22 9.28 37.02
C SER A 289 -44.77 9.46 35.60
N ASN A 290 -44.77 10.69 35.08
CA ASN A 290 -45.32 11.02 33.76
C ASN A 290 -44.27 10.92 32.65
N LEU A 291 -43.00 10.71 33.00
CA LEU A 291 -41.91 10.44 32.06
C LEU A 291 -41.90 8.93 31.74
N THR A 292 -42.86 8.51 30.91
CA THR A 292 -43.04 7.10 30.51
C THR A 292 -42.43 6.80 29.15
N CYS A 293 -42.13 5.54 28.88
CA CYS A 293 -41.80 5.07 27.53
C CYS A 293 -43.04 4.40 26.93
N VAL A 294 -43.40 4.82 25.72
CA VAL A 294 -44.45 4.24 24.89
C VAL A 294 -43.77 3.73 23.62
N ASP A 295 -44.30 2.68 23.00
CA ASP A 295 -43.66 2.00 21.86
C ASP A 295 -43.46 2.94 20.65
N ASP A 296 -44.35 3.93 20.48
CA ASP A 296 -44.33 4.98 19.45
C ASP A 296 -43.31 6.10 19.75
N SER A 297 -42.06 5.68 20.01
CA SER A 297 -40.91 6.56 20.21
C SER A 297 -40.56 7.30 18.91
N PRO A 298 -40.57 8.65 18.85
CA PRO A 298 -40.38 9.40 17.62
C PRO A 298 -38.93 9.48 17.12
N ARG A 299 -37.98 8.87 17.82
CA ARG A 299 -36.58 8.75 17.39
C ARG A 299 -36.50 8.02 16.05
N ALA A 300 -35.65 8.50 15.15
CA ALA A 300 -35.22 7.69 13.99
C ALA A 300 -34.60 6.38 14.47
N ARG A 301 -34.91 5.28 13.79
CA ARG A 301 -34.42 3.92 14.06
C ARG A 301 -34.13 3.16 12.77
N ILE A 302 -33.03 2.43 12.72
CA ILE A 302 -32.71 1.49 11.65
C ILE A 302 -33.36 0.13 11.93
N ILE A 303 -33.92 -0.49 10.88
CA ILE A 303 -34.45 -1.87 10.88
C ILE A 303 -33.68 -2.80 9.96
N GLU A 304 -32.96 -2.24 8.98
CA GLU A 304 -32.14 -2.97 8.02
C GLU A 304 -30.80 -2.23 7.87
N HIS A 305 -29.73 -2.86 8.33
CA HIS A 305 -28.36 -2.38 8.12
C HIS A 305 -27.81 -2.93 6.79
N PRO A 306 -26.88 -2.23 6.12
CA PRO A 306 -26.17 -2.78 4.98
C PRO A 306 -25.32 -4.00 5.38
N SER A 307 -25.16 -4.94 4.45
CA SER A 307 -24.26 -6.09 4.57
C SER A 307 -22.86 -5.66 5.05
N SER A 308 -22.26 -6.39 6.00
CA SER A 308 -20.99 -6.01 6.63
C SER A 308 -19.78 -5.90 5.68
N SER A 309 -19.86 -6.53 4.50
CA SER A 309 -19.01 -6.16 3.36
C SER A 309 -19.72 -6.39 2.04
N VAL A 310 -19.43 -5.53 1.06
CA VAL A 310 -19.82 -5.68 -0.35
C VAL A 310 -18.55 -5.92 -1.16
N SER A 311 -18.63 -6.75 -2.20
CA SER A 311 -17.48 -7.09 -3.06
C SER A 311 -17.82 -6.90 -4.53
N THR A 312 -16.93 -6.27 -5.31
CA THR A 312 -17.12 -6.07 -6.74
C THR A 312 -15.79 -6.02 -7.50
N LEU A 313 -15.85 -6.13 -8.82
CA LEU A 313 -14.69 -5.96 -9.70
C LEU A 313 -14.46 -4.48 -10.04
N VAL A 314 -13.23 -4.12 -10.41
CA VAL A 314 -12.94 -2.81 -11.04
C VAL A 314 -13.79 -2.64 -12.32
N GLY A 315 -14.42 -1.47 -12.49
CA GLY A 315 -15.42 -1.20 -13.52
C GLY A 315 -16.82 -1.81 -13.25
N GLY A 316 -16.97 -2.50 -12.11
CA GLY A 316 -18.22 -3.11 -11.68
C GLY A 316 -19.18 -2.15 -10.99
N GLN A 317 -20.25 -2.71 -10.43
CA GLN A 317 -21.22 -2.01 -9.60
C GLN A 317 -21.12 -2.50 -8.15
N ALA A 318 -21.28 -1.60 -7.18
CA ALA A 318 -21.55 -1.93 -5.78
C ALA A 318 -22.93 -1.38 -5.37
N ARG A 319 -23.61 -2.08 -4.46
CA ARG A 319 -24.92 -1.68 -3.92
C ARG A 319 -24.94 -1.89 -2.41
N PHE A 320 -25.38 -0.87 -1.70
CA PHE A 320 -25.67 -0.90 -0.28
C PHE A 320 -27.12 -0.46 -0.09
N SER A 321 -27.84 -1.13 0.81
CA SER A 321 -29.24 -0.87 1.10
C SER A 321 -29.41 -0.70 2.62
N CYS A 322 -30.35 0.14 3.03
CA CYS A 322 -30.59 0.49 4.43
C CYS A 322 -32.05 0.94 4.60
N SER A 323 -32.72 0.50 5.66
CA SER A 323 -34.11 0.91 5.93
C SER A 323 -34.30 1.28 7.40
N GLY A 324 -35.17 2.26 7.66
CA GLY A 324 -35.44 2.77 9.00
C GLY A 324 -36.77 3.52 9.11
N TYR A 325 -37.27 3.67 10.33
CA TYR A 325 -38.54 4.37 10.63
C TYR A 325 -38.37 5.43 11.72
N GLY A 326 -39.32 6.36 11.83
CA GLY A 326 -39.30 7.43 12.83
C GLY A 326 -40.30 8.54 12.51
N LEU A 327 -40.39 9.56 13.38
CA LEU A 327 -41.28 10.70 13.08
C LEU A 327 -40.76 11.52 11.90
N ALA A 328 -41.65 11.87 10.97
CA ALA A 328 -41.35 12.68 9.79
C ALA A 328 -40.85 14.12 10.12
N PRO A 329 -40.08 14.75 9.23
CA PRO A 329 -39.44 14.15 8.05
C PRO A 329 -38.24 13.28 8.46
N LEU A 330 -38.17 12.09 7.88
CA LEU A 330 -37.12 11.11 8.06
C LEU A 330 -36.20 11.11 6.83
N HIS A 331 -34.90 11.22 7.06
CA HIS A 331 -33.89 11.32 6.01
C HIS A 331 -32.91 10.16 6.10
N VAL A 332 -32.53 9.58 4.95
CA VAL A 332 -31.39 8.67 4.85
C VAL A 332 -30.22 9.41 4.22
N GLU A 333 -29.09 9.40 4.89
CA GLU A 333 -27.80 9.86 4.38
C GLU A 333 -26.85 8.68 4.27
N TRP A 334 -25.97 8.71 3.27
CA TRP A 334 -24.83 7.81 3.21
C TRP A 334 -23.55 8.57 3.51
N ARG A 335 -22.64 7.92 4.21
CA ARG A 335 -21.32 8.44 4.56
C ARG A 335 -20.28 7.42 4.15
N VAL A 336 -19.14 7.89 3.66
CA VAL A 336 -17.94 7.07 3.48
C VAL A 336 -16.94 7.45 4.57
N VAL A 337 -16.19 6.46 5.05
CA VAL A 337 -15.21 6.59 6.12
C VAL A 337 -13.83 6.25 5.56
N GLU A 338 -13.16 7.27 5.03
CA GLU A 338 -11.82 7.18 4.45
C GLU A 338 -10.79 7.51 5.53
N ASN A 339 -9.85 6.61 5.83
CA ASN A 339 -8.82 6.82 6.87
C ASN A 339 -9.36 7.27 8.24
N GLY A 340 -10.57 6.82 8.61
CA GLY A 340 -11.25 7.22 9.84
C GLY A 340 -11.84 8.64 9.84
N ARG A 341 -11.90 9.31 8.69
CA ARG A 341 -12.67 10.55 8.48
C ARG A 341 -14.04 10.18 7.89
N PRO A 342 -15.15 10.30 8.64
CA PRO A 342 -16.49 10.22 8.05
C PRO A 342 -16.73 11.44 7.16
N ARG A 343 -17.31 11.21 5.98
CA ARG A 343 -17.67 12.23 5.00
C ARG A 343 -19.01 11.87 4.39
N THR A 344 -20.01 12.76 4.50
CA THR A 344 -21.31 12.56 3.86
C THR A 344 -21.16 12.57 2.33
N LEU A 345 -21.82 11.62 1.67
CA LEU A 345 -21.96 11.59 0.22
C LEU A 345 -23.07 12.55 -0.17
N VAL A 346 -22.73 13.57 -0.96
CA VAL A 346 -23.67 14.55 -1.50
C VAL A 346 -23.99 14.13 -2.95
N PRO A 347 -25.27 14.16 -3.39
CA PRO A 347 -25.64 13.80 -4.76
C PRO A 347 -24.94 14.60 -5.87
N ASP A 348 -24.39 15.77 -5.54
CA ASP A 348 -23.87 16.77 -6.47
C ASP A 348 -22.48 16.42 -7.07
N GLY A 349 -22.11 15.14 -7.11
CA GLY A 349 -21.03 14.58 -7.95
C GLY A 349 -19.58 14.90 -7.58
N THR A 350 -19.33 15.71 -6.54
CA THR A 350 -17.98 16.24 -6.22
C THR A 350 -16.95 15.23 -5.72
N THR A 351 -17.36 14.01 -5.36
CA THR A 351 -16.48 13.04 -4.65
C THR A 351 -16.66 11.57 -5.02
N ILE A 352 -17.76 11.18 -5.66
CA ILE A 352 -17.89 9.92 -6.41
C ILE A 352 -18.77 10.26 -7.62
N MET A 353 -18.29 10.05 -8.85
CA MET A 353 -18.94 10.67 -10.03
C MET A 353 -20.18 9.93 -10.53
N ASN A 354 -20.35 8.63 -10.22
CA ASN A 354 -21.47 7.82 -10.68
C ASN A 354 -22.25 7.20 -9.50
N VAL A 355 -22.87 8.04 -8.66
CA VAL A 355 -23.74 7.61 -7.56
C VAL A 355 -25.20 7.71 -7.96
N ASN A 356 -25.99 6.67 -7.64
CA ASN A 356 -27.45 6.78 -7.60
C ASN A 356 -27.95 6.59 -6.15
N HIS A 357 -28.80 7.52 -5.72
CA HIS A 357 -29.43 7.55 -4.40
C HIS A 357 -30.96 7.54 -4.54
N SER A 358 -31.56 6.39 -4.21
CA SER A 358 -33.00 6.24 -4.05
C SER A 358 -33.33 6.25 -2.54
N ALA A 359 -33.90 7.36 -2.06
CA ALA A 359 -34.58 7.40 -0.76
C ALA A 359 -36.10 7.38 -1.01
N VAL A 360 -36.78 6.31 -0.60
CA VAL A 360 -38.20 6.09 -0.88
C VAL A 360 -38.98 5.92 0.42
N VAL A 361 -40.08 6.67 0.56
CA VAL A 361 -41.02 6.51 1.67
C VAL A 361 -41.88 5.28 1.40
N ASN A 362 -41.58 4.19 2.09
CA ASN A 362 -42.16 2.86 1.88
C ASN A 362 -43.38 2.59 2.78
N GLY A 363 -44.12 3.65 3.12
CA GLY A 363 -45.32 3.60 3.97
C GLY A 363 -45.04 4.04 5.41
N THR A 364 -45.66 3.36 6.38
CA THR A 364 -45.49 3.67 7.81
C THR A 364 -45.40 2.42 8.66
N ILE A 365 -44.70 2.52 9.79
CA ILE A 365 -44.68 1.53 10.89
C ILE A 365 -45.19 2.24 12.13
N ASN A 366 -46.25 1.74 12.77
CA ASN A 366 -46.91 2.38 13.92
C ASN A 366 -47.23 3.88 13.71
N GLY A 367 -47.59 4.28 12.49
CA GLY A 367 -47.85 5.69 12.14
C GLY A 367 -46.60 6.57 11.99
N HIS A 368 -45.40 6.05 12.25
CA HIS A 368 -44.12 6.67 11.92
C HIS A 368 -43.77 6.44 10.44
N GLU A 369 -43.10 7.41 9.82
CA GLU A 369 -42.62 7.34 8.44
C GLU A 369 -41.59 6.19 8.31
N LEU A 370 -41.72 5.36 7.28
CA LEU A 370 -40.75 4.32 6.93
C LEU A 370 -40.01 4.75 5.66
N VAL A 371 -38.68 4.78 5.71
CA VAL A 371 -37.81 5.06 4.56
C VAL A 371 -36.87 3.90 4.27
N SER A 372 -36.63 3.64 2.99
CA SER A 372 -35.50 2.83 2.54
C SER A 372 -34.59 3.70 1.67
N GLY A 373 -33.29 3.65 1.92
CA GLY A 373 -32.25 4.32 1.16
C GLY A 373 -31.30 3.33 0.52
N GLU A 374 -30.98 3.52 -0.75
CA GLU A 374 -29.88 2.82 -1.42
C GLU A 374 -28.71 3.75 -1.74
N LEU A 375 -27.51 3.16 -1.75
CA LEU A 375 -26.30 3.72 -2.34
C LEU A 375 -25.86 2.75 -3.43
N VAL A 376 -25.85 3.23 -4.67
CA VAL A 376 -25.30 2.50 -5.82
C VAL A 376 -24.06 3.24 -6.31
N LEU A 377 -22.94 2.52 -6.36
CA LEU A 377 -21.71 2.97 -7.01
C LEU A 377 -21.60 2.26 -8.37
N LEU A 378 -21.36 3.00 -9.45
CA LEU A 378 -21.15 2.46 -10.80
C LEU A 378 -19.73 2.77 -11.28
N ASP A 379 -19.17 1.89 -12.13
CA ASP A 379 -17.81 2.02 -12.68
C ASP A 379 -16.74 2.10 -11.58
N VAL A 380 -16.83 1.17 -10.62
CA VAL A 380 -16.07 1.20 -9.36
C VAL A 380 -14.56 1.16 -9.60
N SER A 381 -13.85 2.15 -9.07
CA SER A 381 -12.39 2.33 -9.15
C SER A 381 -11.71 1.82 -7.88
N THR A 382 -10.40 1.53 -7.93
CA THR A 382 -9.66 1.09 -6.73
C THR A 382 -9.63 2.13 -5.60
N SER A 383 -9.86 3.41 -5.92
CA SER A 383 -10.00 4.52 -4.96
C SER A 383 -11.30 4.49 -4.15
N ASP A 384 -12.35 3.79 -4.60
CA ASP A 384 -13.64 3.68 -3.88
C ASP A 384 -13.57 2.67 -2.70
N GLY A 385 -12.42 2.01 -2.49
CA GLY A 385 -12.22 0.97 -1.49
C GLY A 385 -12.19 1.48 -0.05
N ALA A 386 -13.37 1.75 0.51
CA ALA A 386 -13.56 2.33 1.84
C ALA A 386 -14.64 1.61 2.68
N GLU A 387 -14.85 2.09 3.91
CA GLU A 387 -16.00 1.69 4.74
C GLU A 387 -17.18 2.66 4.51
N TYR A 388 -18.37 2.12 4.28
CA TYR A 388 -19.60 2.89 4.04
C TYR A 388 -20.57 2.73 5.21
N GLN A 389 -21.30 3.80 5.53
CA GLN A 389 -22.28 3.84 6.61
C GLN A 389 -23.56 4.51 6.15
N CYS A 390 -24.70 3.91 6.49
CA CYS A 390 -26.01 4.55 6.40
C CYS A 390 -26.29 5.31 7.70
N VAL A 391 -26.91 6.47 7.59
CA VAL A 391 -27.42 7.24 8.73
C VAL A 391 -28.87 7.62 8.49
N VAL A 392 -29.77 7.12 9.34
CA VAL A 392 -31.20 7.45 9.30
C VAL A 392 -31.46 8.49 10.38
N ARG A 393 -31.90 9.69 9.99
CA ARG A 393 -32.06 10.83 10.91
C ARG A 393 -33.36 11.59 10.74
N ASN A 394 -33.87 12.11 11.85
CA ASN A 394 -34.95 13.09 11.88
C ASN A 394 -34.64 14.21 12.89
N ARG A 395 -35.64 15.00 13.27
CA ARG A 395 -35.49 16.07 14.27
C ARG A 395 -35.14 15.58 15.69
N PHE A 396 -35.26 14.29 15.98
CA PHE A 396 -35.16 13.72 17.33
C PHE A 396 -33.99 12.76 17.55
N ALA A 397 -33.48 12.10 16.51
CA ALA A 397 -32.27 11.28 16.58
C ALA A 397 -31.62 11.18 15.19
N ALA A 398 -30.33 10.85 15.18
CA ALA A 398 -29.69 10.14 14.08
C ALA A 398 -29.29 8.76 14.62
N GLU A 399 -29.63 7.68 13.90
CA GLU A 399 -29.06 6.36 14.15
C GLU A 399 -28.13 5.99 13.00
N HIS A 400 -26.98 5.46 13.36
CA HIS A 400 -25.89 5.09 12.45
C HIS A 400 -25.87 3.58 12.25
N SER A 401 -25.67 3.12 11.02
CA SER A 401 -25.59 1.69 10.73
C SER A 401 -24.25 1.08 11.18
N THR A 402 -24.20 -0.25 11.20
CA THR A 402 -22.91 -0.95 11.09
C THR A 402 -22.16 -0.49 9.84
N LEU A 403 -20.83 -0.42 9.95
CA LEU A 403 -19.96 -0.14 8.80
C LEU A 403 -19.98 -1.31 7.81
N SER A 404 -19.90 -0.98 6.52
CA SER A 404 -19.87 -1.92 5.41
C SER A 404 -18.59 -1.72 4.60
N THR A 405 -17.67 -2.68 4.60
CA THR A 405 -16.41 -2.56 3.85
C THR A 405 -16.63 -2.88 2.37
N LEU A 406 -16.26 -1.96 1.46
CA LEU A 406 -16.18 -2.27 0.03
C LEU A 406 -14.85 -2.96 -0.31
N LYS A 407 -14.92 -4.22 -0.75
CA LYS A 407 -13.78 -5.02 -1.19
C LYS A 407 -13.72 -5.01 -2.72
N ILE A 408 -12.68 -4.40 -3.25
CA ILE A 408 -12.51 -4.21 -4.71
C ILE A 408 -11.50 -5.22 -5.21
N PHE A 409 -11.90 -5.95 -6.24
CA PHE A 409 -11.14 -7.03 -6.85
C PHE A 409 -10.74 -6.65 -8.27
N GLN A 410 -9.53 -7.03 -8.69
CA GLN A 410 -9.04 -6.80 -10.05
C GLN A 410 -8.52 -8.12 -10.60
N VAL A 411 -9.16 -8.61 -11.66
CA VAL A 411 -8.71 -9.76 -12.45
C VAL A 411 -7.25 -9.53 -12.86
N PRO A 412 -6.37 -10.55 -12.85
CA PRO A 412 -4.99 -10.34 -13.20
C PRO A 412 -4.85 -9.81 -14.64
N VAL A 413 -3.81 -9.01 -14.88
CA VAL A 413 -3.43 -8.48 -16.19
C VAL A 413 -1.93 -8.73 -16.37
N PHE A 414 -1.51 -9.26 -17.52
CA PHE A 414 -0.09 -9.50 -17.78
C PHE A 414 0.67 -8.16 -17.89
N SER A 415 1.82 -8.11 -17.21
CA SER A 415 2.84 -7.08 -17.37
C SER A 415 4.04 -7.60 -18.18
N ASN A 416 4.23 -8.93 -18.23
CA ASN A 416 5.07 -9.63 -19.20
C ASN A 416 4.41 -10.97 -19.56
N GLU A 417 4.32 -11.28 -20.85
CA GLU A 417 3.90 -12.60 -21.36
C GLU A 417 5.13 -13.45 -21.76
N PRO A 418 4.99 -14.79 -21.86
CA PRO A 418 6.05 -15.66 -22.33
C PRO A 418 6.23 -15.57 -23.86
N ASP A 419 7.45 -15.32 -24.32
CA ASP A 419 7.84 -15.37 -25.73
C ASP A 419 8.32 -16.76 -26.18
N ASP A 420 8.10 -17.07 -27.46
CA ASP A 420 8.62 -18.26 -28.14
C ASP A 420 10.16 -18.31 -28.13
N MET A 421 10.76 -19.44 -27.75
CA MET A 421 12.21 -19.57 -27.61
C MET A 421 12.79 -20.76 -28.40
N SER A 422 14.04 -20.58 -28.84
CA SER A 422 14.84 -21.58 -29.55
C SER A 422 16.22 -21.65 -28.90
N LEU A 423 16.62 -22.83 -28.42
CA LEU A 423 17.87 -23.05 -27.69
C LEU A 423 18.61 -24.32 -28.15
N LEU A 424 19.92 -24.36 -27.97
CA LEU A 424 20.73 -25.56 -28.12
C LEU A 424 20.72 -26.37 -26.82
N ILE A 425 20.84 -27.70 -26.92
CA ILE A 425 21.05 -28.58 -25.77
C ILE A 425 22.22 -28.07 -24.90
N GLY A 426 22.03 -28.05 -23.59
CA GLY A 426 23.01 -27.55 -22.62
C GLY A 426 22.87 -26.07 -22.25
N GLN A 427 22.10 -25.28 -22.99
CA GLN A 427 21.83 -23.88 -22.64
C GLN A 427 20.81 -23.76 -21.50
N ASN A 428 20.58 -22.53 -21.01
CA ASN A 428 19.60 -22.25 -19.96
C ASN A 428 18.42 -21.44 -20.53
N ALA A 429 17.18 -21.91 -20.32
CA ALA A 429 15.97 -21.16 -20.62
C ALA A 429 15.58 -20.24 -19.47
N LYS A 430 15.03 -19.06 -19.80
CA LYS A 430 14.37 -18.13 -18.90
C LYS A 430 13.04 -17.70 -19.54
N ILE A 431 11.95 -18.35 -19.18
CA ILE A 431 10.61 -18.07 -19.74
C ILE A 431 9.94 -17.00 -18.86
N MET A 432 9.62 -15.84 -19.43
CA MET A 432 9.03 -14.72 -18.68
C MET A 432 7.53 -14.91 -18.46
N CYS A 433 7.05 -14.50 -17.29
CA CYS A 433 5.63 -14.27 -17.02
C CYS A 433 5.46 -13.41 -15.76
N ALA A 434 4.83 -12.25 -15.92
CA ALA A 434 4.52 -11.33 -14.84
C ALA A 434 3.08 -10.85 -14.96
N ALA A 435 2.37 -10.69 -13.84
CA ALA A 435 1.01 -10.16 -13.83
C ALA A 435 0.73 -9.30 -12.60
N THR A 436 -0.11 -8.29 -12.77
CA THR A 436 -0.62 -7.41 -11.71
C THR A 436 -2.10 -7.66 -11.49
N GLY A 437 -2.60 -7.47 -10.27
CA GLY A 437 -4.02 -7.65 -9.92
C GLY A 437 -4.28 -7.45 -8.43
N ILE A 438 -5.55 -7.52 -8.02
CA ILE A 438 -5.98 -7.31 -6.64
C ILE A 438 -6.93 -8.46 -6.22
N PRO A 439 -6.54 -9.33 -5.26
CA PRO A 439 -5.21 -9.43 -4.64
C PRO A 439 -4.07 -9.72 -5.64
N PRO A 440 -2.79 -9.51 -5.27
CA PRO A 440 -1.66 -9.84 -6.13
C PRO A 440 -1.70 -11.30 -6.62
N PRO A 441 -1.52 -11.57 -7.93
CA PRO A 441 -1.69 -12.91 -8.47
C PRO A 441 -0.53 -13.85 -8.15
N VAL A 442 -0.86 -15.12 -7.94
CA VAL A 442 0.11 -16.21 -7.85
C VAL A 442 0.35 -16.77 -9.26
N ILE A 443 1.61 -16.73 -9.70
CA ILE A 443 2.06 -17.33 -10.97
C ILE A 443 2.20 -18.85 -10.80
N LYS A 444 1.63 -19.61 -11.75
CA LYS A 444 1.73 -21.07 -11.86
C LYS A 444 2.07 -21.44 -13.30
N TRP A 445 2.68 -22.61 -13.51
CA TRP A 445 3.12 -23.06 -14.83
C TRP A 445 2.63 -24.48 -15.13
N SER A 446 2.29 -24.74 -16.39
CA SER A 446 2.00 -26.08 -16.92
C SER A 446 2.70 -26.31 -18.26
N LYS A 447 3.35 -27.47 -18.44
CA LYS A 447 3.91 -27.92 -19.71
C LYS A 447 2.87 -28.74 -20.48
N ASP A 448 2.76 -28.54 -21.81
CA ASP A 448 1.93 -29.33 -22.74
C ASP A 448 0.52 -29.65 -22.22
N GLY A 449 -0.17 -28.65 -21.66
CA GLY A 449 -1.55 -28.80 -21.14
C GLY A 449 -1.69 -29.56 -19.81
N GLY A 450 -0.60 -29.89 -19.12
CA GLY A 450 -0.60 -30.61 -17.85
C GLY A 450 0.38 -31.79 -17.74
N ALA A 451 1.28 -31.94 -18.71
CA ALA A 451 2.36 -32.93 -18.65
C ALA A 451 3.36 -32.61 -17.52
N ALA A 452 4.06 -33.65 -17.06
CA ALA A 452 5.16 -33.49 -16.12
C ALA A 452 6.32 -32.69 -16.74
N PHE A 453 7.01 -31.89 -15.94
CA PHE A 453 8.23 -31.19 -16.32
C PHE A 453 9.45 -32.11 -16.12
N PRO A 454 10.16 -32.59 -17.16
CA PRO A 454 11.31 -33.48 -16.99
C PRO A 454 12.44 -32.79 -16.20
N ALA A 455 12.71 -31.52 -16.51
CA ALA A 455 13.56 -30.65 -15.71
C ALA A 455 13.21 -30.58 -14.21
N ALA A 456 11.95 -30.67 -13.79
CA ALA A 456 11.62 -30.65 -12.36
C ALA A 456 12.06 -31.95 -11.67
N LEU A 457 11.79 -33.10 -12.30
CA LEU A 457 12.22 -34.42 -11.82
C LEU A 457 13.75 -34.55 -11.77
N GLN A 458 14.46 -33.79 -12.61
CA GLN A 458 15.92 -33.76 -12.71
C GLN A 458 16.55 -32.60 -11.89
N HIS A 459 15.77 -31.87 -11.08
CA HIS A 459 16.22 -30.69 -10.30
C HIS A 459 16.91 -29.58 -11.14
N ARG A 460 16.46 -29.42 -12.38
CA ARG A 460 16.88 -28.39 -13.35
C ARG A 460 15.87 -27.25 -13.53
N LEU A 461 14.62 -27.44 -13.08
CA LEU A 461 13.56 -26.42 -13.10
C LEU A 461 13.58 -25.58 -11.82
N PHE A 462 13.57 -24.26 -11.95
CA PHE A 462 13.54 -23.34 -10.80
C PHE A 462 12.58 -22.18 -11.01
N VAL A 463 11.79 -21.87 -9.97
CA VAL A 463 11.14 -20.58 -9.76
C VAL A 463 11.78 -19.99 -8.51
N ARG A 464 12.27 -18.74 -8.57
CA ARG A 464 12.81 -18.06 -7.39
C ARG A 464 11.71 -17.22 -6.73
N PRO A 465 11.81 -16.94 -5.41
CA PRO A 465 10.89 -16.02 -4.74
C PRO A 465 10.92 -14.65 -5.42
N ASN A 466 9.73 -14.14 -5.79
CA ASN A 466 9.52 -12.84 -6.44
C ASN A 466 10.16 -12.66 -7.84
N ASP A 467 10.59 -13.73 -8.54
CA ASP A 467 11.06 -13.63 -9.93
C ASP A 467 9.90 -13.87 -10.92
N ASP A 468 9.71 -12.92 -11.84
CA ASP A 468 8.74 -12.88 -12.94
C ASP A 468 9.00 -13.92 -14.07
N HIS A 469 9.54 -15.10 -13.75
CA HIS A 469 10.03 -16.04 -14.76
C HIS A 469 10.38 -17.44 -14.23
N LEU A 470 10.27 -18.42 -15.13
CA LEU A 470 10.65 -19.82 -14.94
C LEU A 470 12.03 -20.08 -15.55
N TYR A 471 12.94 -20.67 -14.78
CA TYR A 471 14.26 -21.11 -15.27
C TYR A 471 14.26 -22.62 -15.57
N VAL A 472 14.81 -23.01 -16.72
CA VAL A 472 15.28 -24.39 -16.98
C VAL A 472 16.78 -24.34 -17.20
N VAL A 473 17.55 -24.98 -16.33
CA VAL A 473 19.01 -25.06 -16.44
C VAL A 473 19.40 -26.29 -17.28
N ASN A 474 20.43 -26.17 -18.13
CA ASN A 474 20.98 -27.28 -18.92
C ASN A 474 19.87 -28.06 -19.67
N VAL A 475 19.23 -27.40 -20.65
CA VAL A 475 18.04 -27.91 -21.34
C VAL A 475 18.32 -29.20 -22.13
N THR A 476 17.40 -30.15 -22.07
CA THR A 476 17.45 -31.42 -22.81
C THR A 476 16.27 -31.54 -23.77
N ARG A 477 16.35 -32.46 -24.75
CA ARG A 477 15.28 -32.68 -25.76
C ARG A 477 13.90 -32.99 -25.15
N GLU A 478 13.84 -33.50 -23.92
CA GLU A 478 12.60 -33.79 -23.18
C GLU A 478 11.90 -32.50 -22.68
N ASP A 479 12.65 -31.42 -22.47
CA ASP A 479 12.11 -30.15 -21.98
C ASP A 479 11.36 -29.37 -23.07
N GLN A 480 11.49 -29.75 -24.35
CA GLN A 480 10.79 -29.12 -25.46
C GLN A 480 9.27 -29.29 -25.31
N GLY A 481 8.51 -28.22 -25.55
CA GLY A 481 7.05 -28.22 -25.46
C GLY A 481 6.48 -26.82 -25.31
N VAL A 482 5.16 -26.74 -25.13
CA VAL A 482 4.44 -25.50 -24.84
C VAL A 482 4.43 -25.26 -23.34
N TYR A 483 4.91 -24.11 -22.90
CA TYR A 483 4.91 -23.66 -21.52
C TYR A 483 3.82 -22.60 -21.34
N THR A 484 2.74 -22.98 -20.66
CA THR A 484 1.65 -22.07 -20.32
C THR A 484 1.86 -21.51 -18.92
N CYS A 485 1.92 -20.19 -18.82
CA CYS A 485 1.81 -19.47 -17.57
C CYS A 485 0.34 -19.24 -17.21
N HIS A 486 0.00 -19.35 -15.93
CA HIS A 486 -1.31 -19.05 -15.35
C HIS A 486 -1.12 -18.04 -14.21
N ALA A 487 -1.69 -16.85 -14.33
CA ALA A 487 -1.72 -15.87 -13.24
C ALA A 487 -3.09 -15.91 -12.57
N VAL A 488 -3.12 -16.21 -11.27
CA VAL A 488 -4.36 -16.55 -10.51
C VAL A 488 -4.51 -15.68 -9.27
N ASN A 489 -5.67 -15.06 -9.08
CA ASN A 489 -6.09 -14.48 -7.80
C ASN A 489 -7.58 -14.78 -7.54
N ASP A 490 -8.12 -14.26 -6.43
CA ASP A 490 -9.52 -14.45 -6.05
C ASP A 490 -10.53 -13.81 -7.04
N ALA A 491 -10.06 -12.89 -7.89
CA ALA A 491 -10.88 -12.20 -8.89
C ALA A 491 -10.98 -12.96 -10.22
N GLY A 492 -10.00 -13.83 -10.53
CA GLY A 492 -10.00 -14.60 -11.78
C GLY A 492 -8.66 -15.24 -12.14
N THR A 493 -8.53 -15.64 -13.40
CA THR A 493 -7.32 -16.28 -13.94
C THR A 493 -7.13 -15.87 -15.40
N ILE A 494 -5.89 -15.57 -15.76
CA ILE A 494 -5.44 -15.39 -17.15
C ILE A 494 -4.33 -16.39 -17.46
N GLN A 495 -4.16 -16.72 -18.74
CA GLN A 495 -3.11 -17.61 -19.21
C GLN A 495 -2.51 -17.15 -20.54
N ALA A 496 -1.21 -17.35 -20.71
CA ALA A 496 -0.45 -17.10 -21.93
C ALA A 496 0.57 -18.22 -22.13
N SER A 497 0.98 -18.51 -23.38
CA SER A 497 1.77 -19.70 -23.72
C SER A 497 2.86 -19.43 -24.75
N ALA A 498 4.04 -20.01 -24.54
CA ALA A 498 5.14 -20.01 -25.49
C ALA A 498 5.63 -21.43 -25.81
N MET A 499 6.17 -21.62 -27.01
CA MET A 499 6.87 -22.84 -27.42
C MET A 499 8.37 -22.73 -27.12
N LEU A 500 8.89 -23.66 -26.31
CA LEU A 500 10.33 -23.89 -26.14
C LEU A 500 10.78 -24.96 -27.15
N ARG A 501 11.61 -24.57 -28.12
CA ARG A 501 12.23 -25.46 -29.12
C ARG A 501 13.69 -25.73 -28.76
N ILE A 502 14.12 -26.99 -28.87
CA ILE A 502 15.45 -27.44 -28.44
C ILE A 502 16.13 -28.20 -29.58
N TYR A 503 17.34 -27.75 -29.89
CA TYR A 503 18.10 -28.15 -31.07
C TYR A 503 19.36 -28.93 -30.70
N GLU A 504 19.65 -29.99 -31.45
CA GLU A 504 20.79 -30.88 -31.19
C GLU A 504 22.11 -30.28 -31.70
N ASN A 505 23.21 -30.74 -31.10
CA ASN A 505 24.58 -30.31 -31.41
C ASN A 505 25.44 -31.43 -32.03
N SER A 506 24.83 -32.57 -32.38
CA SER A 506 25.47 -33.76 -32.93
C SER A 506 25.32 -33.87 -34.45
N PHE A 507 26.24 -34.61 -35.08
CA PHE A 507 26.08 -35.11 -36.45
C PHE A 507 25.26 -36.41 -36.43
N ASN A 508 24.41 -36.58 -37.43
CA ASN A 508 23.53 -37.75 -37.59
C ASN A 508 24.15 -38.81 -38.51
N VAL A 509 25.19 -38.44 -39.27
CA VAL A 509 26.05 -39.33 -40.05
C VAL A 509 27.46 -39.31 -39.46
N THR A 510 28.15 -40.46 -39.49
CA THR A 510 29.57 -40.56 -39.15
C THR A 510 30.40 -40.51 -40.43
N LEU A 511 31.32 -39.55 -40.51
CA LEU A 511 32.33 -39.45 -41.56
C LEU A 511 33.24 -40.69 -41.54
N LYS A 512 33.73 -41.13 -42.72
CA LYS A 512 34.44 -42.41 -42.85
C LYS A 512 35.72 -42.29 -43.68
N ASP A 513 36.77 -42.93 -43.20
CA ASP A 513 38.01 -43.13 -43.94
C ASP A 513 37.72 -43.76 -45.30
N THR A 514 38.26 -43.17 -46.37
CA THR A 514 37.92 -43.53 -47.75
C THR A 514 39.17 -43.58 -48.62
N VAL A 515 39.37 -44.72 -49.29
CA VAL A 515 40.38 -44.88 -50.35
C VAL A 515 39.70 -44.65 -51.71
N ILE A 516 40.26 -43.79 -52.55
CA ILE A 516 39.65 -43.39 -53.84
C ILE A 516 40.70 -43.26 -54.95
N CYS A 517 40.35 -43.54 -56.21
CA CYS A 517 41.29 -43.36 -57.32
C CYS A 517 41.46 -41.88 -57.70
N VAL A 518 42.65 -41.53 -58.20
CA VAL A 518 42.84 -40.32 -59.00
C VAL A 518 41.83 -40.27 -60.17
N ASN A 519 41.29 -39.08 -60.43
CA ASN A 519 40.22 -38.74 -61.39
C ASN A 519 38.79 -39.21 -61.07
N ASP A 520 38.56 -40.01 -60.02
CA ASP A 520 37.19 -40.29 -59.56
C ASP A 520 36.58 -39.06 -58.84
N THR A 521 35.40 -39.19 -58.23
CA THR A 521 34.72 -38.10 -57.50
C THR A 521 34.47 -38.49 -56.05
N LEU A 522 35.00 -37.72 -55.10
CA LEU A 522 34.77 -37.90 -53.68
C LEU A 522 33.49 -37.15 -53.26
N LEU A 523 32.68 -37.81 -52.45
CA LEU A 523 31.56 -37.20 -51.73
C LEU A 523 31.75 -37.50 -50.24
N LEU A 524 31.97 -36.44 -49.45
CA LEU A 524 32.03 -36.52 -48.00
C LEU A 524 30.72 -35.99 -47.42
N ASP A 525 29.93 -36.89 -46.85
CA ASP A 525 28.65 -36.59 -46.18
C ASP A 525 28.89 -36.45 -44.67
N CYS A 526 28.50 -35.31 -44.12
CA CYS A 526 28.55 -35.01 -42.69
C CYS A 526 27.22 -34.35 -42.25
N TYR A 527 26.12 -35.05 -42.54
CA TYR A 527 24.77 -34.64 -42.21
C TYR A 527 24.55 -34.37 -40.71
N ALA A 528 23.92 -33.23 -40.40
CA ALA A 528 23.56 -32.77 -39.05
C ALA A 528 22.21 -32.03 -39.07
N ASP A 529 21.54 -31.98 -37.92
CA ASP A 529 20.27 -31.25 -37.77
C ASP A 529 20.51 -29.73 -37.63
N ILE A 530 20.81 -29.08 -38.76
CA ILE A 530 21.00 -27.63 -38.88
C ILE A 530 19.62 -26.95 -38.98
N SER A 531 18.85 -27.02 -37.90
CA SER A 531 17.52 -26.41 -37.79
C SER A 531 17.46 -25.21 -36.84
N HIS A 532 18.54 -24.89 -36.12
CA HIS A 532 18.68 -23.61 -35.42
C HIS A 532 19.34 -22.54 -36.32
N PRO A 533 18.77 -21.31 -36.45
CA PRO A 533 19.29 -20.30 -37.39
C PRO A 533 20.73 -19.82 -37.18
N SER A 534 21.34 -20.07 -36.02
CA SER A 534 22.76 -19.73 -35.75
C SER A 534 23.76 -20.80 -36.18
N GLN A 535 23.30 -22.01 -36.52
CA GLN A 535 24.14 -23.16 -36.86
C GLN A 535 24.66 -23.08 -38.31
N ARG A 536 25.90 -23.53 -38.52
CA ARG A 536 26.56 -23.60 -39.84
C ARG A 536 27.62 -24.70 -39.88
N MET A 537 27.89 -25.22 -41.08
CA MET A 537 29.02 -26.12 -41.33
C MET A 537 30.29 -25.35 -41.68
N LYS A 538 31.44 -25.93 -41.34
CA LYS A 538 32.74 -25.67 -41.96
C LYS A 538 33.40 -26.99 -42.33
N TRP A 539 34.36 -26.92 -43.26
CA TRP A 539 35.24 -28.04 -43.63
C TRP A 539 36.70 -27.59 -43.58
N THR A 540 37.58 -28.45 -43.06
CA THR A 540 39.03 -28.27 -43.10
C THR A 540 39.74 -29.50 -43.69
N LEU A 541 40.88 -29.30 -44.34
CA LEU A 541 41.80 -30.35 -44.79
C LEU A 541 43.14 -30.13 -44.07
N ASN A 542 43.60 -31.14 -43.32
CA ASN A 542 44.82 -31.10 -42.51
C ASN A 542 44.87 -29.91 -41.53
N GLY A 543 43.70 -29.44 -41.07
CA GLY A 543 43.52 -28.30 -40.16
C GLY A 543 43.21 -26.96 -40.85
N GLU A 544 43.54 -26.79 -42.13
CA GLU A 544 43.29 -25.55 -42.87
C GLU A 544 41.91 -25.54 -43.56
N PRO A 545 41.22 -24.38 -43.70
CA PRO A 545 39.92 -24.32 -44.37
C PRO A 545 39.94 -24.85 -45.80
N VAL A 546 38.98 -25.70 -46.18
CA VAL A 546 38.86 -26.19 -47.55
C VAL A 546 38.48 -25.04 -48.48
N PHE A 547 39.33 -24.76 -49.47
CA PHE A 547 39.03 -23.78 -50.52
C PHE A 547 37.97 -24.35 -51.47
N VAL A 548 36.86 -23.62 -51.62
CA VAL A 548 35.71 -24.00 -52.45
C VAL A 548 35.73 -23.16 -53.73
N ASP A 549 35.74 -23.82 -54.89
CA ASP A 549 35.79 -23.20 -56.22
C ASP A 549 34.52 -23.46 -57.06
N ASP A 550 33.59 -24.28 -56.54
CA ASP A 550 32.34 -24.81 -57.13
C ASP A 550 32.47 -25.60 -58.46
N GLU A 551 33.52 -25.37 -59.25
CA GLU A 551 33.83 -26.17 -60.45
C GLU A 551 34.33 -27.57 -60.09
N ARG A 552 35.31 -27.68 -59.19
CA ARG A 552 36.00 -28.90 -58.77
C ARG A 552 35.65 -29.28 -57.34
N VAL A 553 35.80 -28.34 -56.40
CA VAL A 553 35.51 -28.47 -54.97
C VAL A 553 34.26 -27.65 -54.66
N SER A 554 33.17 -28.32 -54.30
CA SER A 554 31.86 -27.70 -54.16
C SER A 554 31.12 -28.17 -52.91
N LEU A 555 30.46 -27.25 -52.22
CA LEU A 555 29.59 -27.57 -51.06
C LEU A 555 28.13 -27.72 -51.49
N LYS A 556 27.42 -28.69 -50.93
CA LYS A 556 26.00 -28.98 -51.19
C LYS A 556 25.27 -29.21 -49.85
N ALA A 557 23.93 -29.24 -49.89
CA ALA A 557 23.05 -29.40 -48.72
C ALA A 557 23.42 -28.47 -47.53
N LEU A 558 23.37 -27.15 -47.73
CA LEU A 558 23.75 -26.13 -46.72
C LEU A 558 25.17 -26.29 -46.14
N GLY A 559 26.08 -26.92 -46.90
CA GLY A 559 27.47 -27.18 -46.48
C GLY A 559 27.67 -28.53 -45.80
N GLN A 560 26.65 -29.36 -45.67
CA GLN A 560 26.74 -30.69 -45.04
C GLN A 560 27.41 -31.75 -45.91
N ILE A 561 27.47 -31.53 -47.24
CA ILE A 561 28.16 -32.43 -48.18
C ILE A 561 29.27 -31.65 -48.89
N LEU A 562 30.50 -32.16 -48.80
CA LEU A 562 31.66 -31.69 -49.57
C LEU A 562 31.91 -32.63 -50.76
N ALA A 563 31.89 -32.08 -51.97
CA ALA A 563 32.05 -32.84 -53.21
C ALA A 563 33.30 -32.37 -53.99
N ILE A 564 34.25 -33.29 -54.22
CA ILE A 564 35.49 -33.05 -54.97
C ILE A 564 35.48 -33.90 -56.24
N LYS A 565 35.36 -33.25 -57.40
CA LYS A 565 35.42 -33.87 -58.73
C LYS A 565 36.87 -33.99 -59.20
N LYS A 566 37.18 -35.04 -59.97
CA LYS A 566 38.53 -35.28 -60.54
C LYS A 566 39.61 -35.22 -59.46
N VAL A 567 39.46 -36.08 -58.44
CA VAL A 567 40.32 -36.11 -57.26
C VAL A 567 41.79 -36.30 -57.66
N GLN A 568 42.69 -35.56 -57.01
CA GLN A 568 44.13 -35.52 -57.25
C GLN A 568 44.89 -36.06 -56.03
N ALA A 569 46.13 -36.52 -56.20
CA ALA A 569 46.93 -37.06 -55.09
C ALA A 569 47.08 -36.06 -53.91
N SER A 570 47.13 -34.77 -54.21
CA SER A 570 47.17 -33.65 -53.26
C SER A 570 45.88 -33.43 -52.46
N ASP A 571 44.76 -34.04 -52.86
CA ASP A 571 43.51 -34.01 -52.08
C ASP A 571 43.53 -35.05 -50.93
N SER A 572 44.63 -35.79 -50.73
CA SER A 572 44.79 -36.73 -49.60
C SER A 572 45.05 -36.01 -48.27
N GLY A 573 44.49 -36.51 -47.17
CA GLY A 573 44.72 -35.96 -45.83
C GLY A 573 43.62 -36.28 -44.83
N GLU A 574 43.71 -35.70 -43.64
CA GLU A 574 42.61 -35.69 -42.67
C GLU A 574 41.63 -34.57 -43.06
N TYR A 575 40.41 -34.94 -43.46
CA TYR A 575 39.32 -33.99 -43.59
C TYR A 575 38.58 -33.90 -42.26
N ALA A 576 38.22 -32.68 -41.86
CA ALA A 576 37.29 -32.44 -40.76
C ALA A 576 36.03 -31.76 -41.27
N CYS A 577 34.88 -32.19 -40.77
CA CYS A 577 33.65 -31.41 -40.81
C CYS A 577 33.31 -30.91 -39.41
N GLU A 578 32.81 -29.68 -39.35
CA GLU A 578 32.64 -28.96 -38.10
C GLU A 578 31.29 -28.25 -38.05
N LEU A 579 30.52 -28.50 -37.00
CA LEU A 579 29.27 -27.81 -36.73
C LEU A 579 29.57 -26.64 -35.78
N TRP A 580 29.19 -25.43 -36.16
CA TRP A 580 29.44 -24.21 -35.39
C TRP A 580 28.13 -23.45 -35.14
N ALA A 581 27.97 -22.86 -33.96
CA ALA A 581 26.94 -21.86 -33.67
C ALA A 581 27.60 -20.50 -33.46
N GLY A 582 27.44 -19.58 -34.41
CA GLY A 582 28.18 -18.31 -34.39
C GLY A 582 29.71 -18.54 -34.37
N ASN A 583 30.34 -18.31 -33.20
CA ASN A 583 31.77 -18.50 -32.96
C ASN A 583 32.12 -19.73 -32.12
N ASP A 584 31.13 -20.47 -31.59
CA ASP A 584 31.37 -21.67 -30.80
C ASP A 584 31.34 -22.92 -31.69
N GLN A 585 32.35 -23.78 -31.55
CA GLN A 585 32.38 -25.08 -32.23
C GLN A 585 31.56 -26.09 -31.41
N LEU A 586 30.42 -26.52 -31.94
CA LEU A 586 29.50 -27.44 -31.29
C LEU A 586 29.98 -28.89 -31.37
N ALA A 587 30.47 -29.29 -32.55
CA ALA A 587 31.00 -30.63 -32.79
C ALA A 587 32.02 -30.66 -33.94
N ARG A 588 32.86 -31.69 -33.93
CA ARG A 588 33.87 -32.00 -34.95
C ARG A 588 33.88 -33.50 -35.22
N GLN A 589 33.96 -33.89 -36.48
CA GLN A 589 34.34 -35.25 -36.89
C GLN A 589 35.50 -35.16 -37.89
N THR A 590 36.33 -36.20 -37.95
CA THR A 590 37.39 -36.33 -38.96
C THR A 590 37.37 -37.68 -39.66
N ALA A 591 37.97 -37.73 -40.84
CA ALA A 591 38.22 -38.95 -41.60
C ALA A 591 39.47 -38.78 -42.47
N VAL A 592 40.22 -39.87 -42.63
CA VAL A 592 41.43 -39.93 -43.47
C VAL A 592 41.06 -40.35 -44.89
N ILE A 593 41.38 -39.49 -45.85
CA ILE A 593 41.14 -39.74 -47.28
C ILE A 593 42.47 -40.03 -47.96
N MET A 594 42.56 -41.19 -48.61
CA MET A 594 43.76 -41.65 -49.30
C MET A 594 43.50 -41.78 -50.80
N VAL A 595 44.19 -40.96 -51.60
CA VAL A 595 44.04 -40.96 -53.05
C VAL A 595 45.13 -41.83 -53.68
N VAL A 596 44.73 -42.89 -54.38
CA VAL A 596 45.63 -43.91 -54.95
C VAL A 596 45.62 -43.93 -56.48
N GLY A 597 46.72 -44.39 -57.08
CA GLY A 597 46.77 -44.70 -58.50
C GLY A 597 45.96 -45.95 -58.84
N ARG A 598 45.26 -45.96 -59.98
CA ARG A 598 44.49 -47.13 -60.46
C ARG A 598 45.38 -48.35 -60.81
N GLU A 599 46.69 -48.16 -60.88
CA GLU A 599 47.71 -49.22 -60.97
C GLU A 599 48.08 -49.84 -59.61
N GLU A 600 47.85 -49.13 -58.49
CA GLU A 600 48.34 -49.51 -57.16
C GLU A 600 47.38 -50.46 -56.45
N ILE A 601 46.06 -50.25 -56.62
CA ILE A 601 45.00 -51.16 -56.12
C ILE A 601 45.23 -52.61 -56.58
N LYS A 602 45.83 -52.83 -57.77
CA LYS A 602 46.17 -54.16 -58.29
C LYS A 602 47.30 -54.87 -57.53
N LYS A 603 48.09 -54.17 -56.71
CA LYS A 603 49.19 -54.76 -55.93
C LYS A 603 48.72 -55.34 -54.59
N GLU A 604 47.66 -54.81 -53.99
CA GLU A 604 47.18 -55.28 -52.68
C GLU A 604 46.28 -56.52 -52.79
N MET A 605 45.56 -56.70 -53.91
CA MET A 605 44.69 -57.88 -54.13
C MET A 605 45.44 -59.15 -54.60
N ASN A 606 46.69 -59.36 -54.18
CA ASN A 606 47.48 -60.53 -54.58
C ASN A 606 48.03 -61.32 -53.36
N PRO A 607 47.38 -62.42 -52.94
CA PRO A 607 47.54 -63.00 -51.59
C PRO A 607 48.82 -63.83 -51.36
N HIS A 608 49.78 -63.83 -52.28
CA HIS A 608 51.00 -64.66 -52.19
C HIS A 608 52.30 -63.86 -52.37
N ARG A 609 52.67 -63.12 -51.32
CA ARG A 609 54.09 -62.86 -51.00
C ARG A 609 54.33 -62.82 -49.49
N THR A 610 54.89 -63.90 -48.96
CA THR A 610 55.41 -63.94 -47.58
C THR A 610 56.61 -63.00 -47.47
N ILE A 611 56.47 -61.93 -46.69
CA ILE A 611 57.58 -61.02 -46.34
C ILE A 611 57.87 -61.19 -44.85
N SER A 612 59.11 -61.55 -44.53
CA SER A 612 59.55 -61.81 -43.16
C SER A 612 59.78 -60.51 -42.39
N PHE A 613 58.95 -60.22 -41.39
CA PHE A 613 59.24 -59.19 -40.40
C PHE A 613 60.16 -59.73 -39.29
N GLN A 614 61.21 -58.98 -38.96
CA GLN A 614 62.01 -59.23 -37.76
C GLN A 614 61.25 -58.75 -36.50
N PRO A 615 61.31 -59.47 -35.37
CA PRO A 615 60.45 -59.22 -34.21
C PRO A 615 60.97 -58.11 -33.28
N THR A 616 61.11 -56.88 -33.76
CA THR A 616 61.58 -55.72 -32.97
C THR A 616 60.74 -54.45 -33.20
N SER A 617 59.45 -54.50 -32.87
CA SER A 617 58.57 -53.30 -32.79
C SER A 617 57.33 -53.46 -31.89
N ILE A 618 56.89 -54.69 -31.60
CA ILE A 618 55.66 -54.99 -30.83
C ILE A 618 55.68 -54.40 -29.39
N LEU A 619 56.87 -54.12 -28.84
CA LEU A 619 57.03 -53.60 -27.47
C LEU A 619 56.55 -52.15 -27.28
N LEU A 620 56.45 -51.35 -28.35
CA LEU A 620 56.04 -49.93 -28.25
C LEU A 620 54.51 -49.73 -28.22
N ILE A 621 53.76 -50.59 -28.90
CA ILE A 621 52.28 -50.50 -28.98
C ILE A 621 51.63 -50.98 -27.68
N LEU A 622 52.24 -51.96 -27.00
CA LEU A 622 51.79 -52.47 -25.70
C LEU A 622 51.96 -51.47 -24.53
N ILE A 623 52.82 -50.46 -24.67
CA ILE A 623 53.04 -49.44 -23.62
C ILE A 623 51.93 -48.39 -23.61
N PHE A 624 51.39 -48.00 -24.77
CA PHE A 624 50.28 -47.04 -24.83
C PHE A 624 48.94 -47.63 -24.41
N PHE A 625 48.65 -48.90 -24.74
CA PHE A 625 47.37 -49.54 -24.41
C PHE A 625 47.15 -49.87 -22.93
N LEU A 626 48.19 -49.78 -22.08
CA LEU A 626 48.07 -49.98 -20.63
C LEU A 626 47.96 -48.67 -19.84
N ALA A 627 48.24 -47.52 -20.45
CA ALA A 627 48.20 -46.22 -19.77
C ALA A 627 46.77 -45.70 -19.54
N SER A 628 45.82 -46.05 -20.41
CA SER A 628 44.44 -45.54 -20.40
C SER A 628 43.43 -46.37 -19.60
N ILE A 629 43.87 -47.49 -18.98
CA ILE A 629 43.01 -48.39 -18.18
C ILE A 629 43.16 -48.14 -16.66
N PHE A 630 44.16 -47.37 -16.23
CA PHE A 630 44.53 -47.22 -14.81
C PHE A 630 44.10 -45.90 -14.12
N THR A 631 43.32 -45.05 -14.80
CA THR A 631 42.87 -43.74 -14.27
C THR A 631 41.41 -43.72 -13.76
N LEU A 632 40.70 -44.85 -13.80
CA LEU A 632 39.27 -44.94 -13.50
C LEU A 632 38.90 -45.78 -12.26
N THR A 633 39.90 -46.26 -11.50
CA THR A 633 39.71 -47.27 -10.43
C THR A 633 40.37 -46.94 -9.08
N THR A 634 40.84 -45.70 -8.86
CA THR A 634 41.57 -45.30 -7.63
C THR A 634 40.99 -44.10 -6.88
N CYS A 635 39.74 -43.70 -7.17
CA CYS A 635 39.05 -42.61 -6.46
C CYS A 635 37.94 -43.08 -5.48
N PHE A 636 37.86 -44.38 -5.19
CA PHE A 636 36.96 -44.96 -4.19
C PHE A 636 37.75 -45.82 -3.19
N MET A 637 37.67 -45.45 -1.90
CA MET A 637 38.31 -46.08 -0.72
C MET A 637 39.86 -46.05 -0.68
N GLY A 638 40.52 -45.49 0.35
CA GLY A 638 40.02 -44.62 1.42
C GLY A 638 40.95 -44.44 2.64
N PHE A 639 40.47 -43.61 3.57
CA PHE A 639 40.67 -43.69 5.04
C PHE A 639 42.01 -43.30 5.73
N ARG A 640 41.97 -42.11 6.39
CA ARG A 640 42.62 -41.73 7.68
C ARG A 640 44.17 -41.61 7.67
N ARG A 641 44.87 -40.96 8.64
CA ARG A 641 44.50 -40.55 10.03
C ARG A 641 45.44 -39.46 10.64
N VAL A 642 44.92 -38.30 11.05
CA VAL A 642 45.38 -37.42 12.17
C VAL A 642 44.14 -36.59 12.58
N CYS A 643 43.38 -36.81 13.66
CA CYS A 643 43.61 -36.86 15.12
C CYS A 643 43.25 -35.54 15.86
N ASN A 644 42.15 -35.59 16.63
CA ASN A 644 41.69 -34.67 17.71
C ASN A 644 41.28 -33.23 17.29
N SER A 645 40.30 -32.56 17.92
CA SER A 645 39.34 -32.90 19.00
C SER A 645 38.13 -31.93 18.94
N GLY A 646 36.90 -32.24 19.39
CA GLY A 646 36.34 -33.46 20.00
C GLY A 646 34.92 -33.22 20.58
N LYS A 647 34.29 -34.28 21.14
CA LYS A 647 33.10 -34.35 22.04
C LYS A 647 31.81 -33.55 21.65
N VAL A 648 30.68 -34.21 21.33
CA VAL A 648 29.69 -34.87 22.25
C VAL A 648 28.92 -33.83 23.07
N THR A 649 27.58 -33.70 23.05
CA THR A 649 26.42 -34.60 22.77
C THR A 649 25.44 -33.98 21.71
N ASP A 650 24.28 -34.49 21.22
CA ASP A 650 23.63 -35.83 21.15
C ASP A 650 22.57 -35.95 20.00
N ARG A 651 21.62 -36.92 20.09
CA ARG A 651 20.42 -37.20 19.26
C ARG A 651 19.07 -36.85 20.00
N PRO A 652 17.84 -37.11 19.47
CA PRO A 652 17.41 -37.57 18.12
C PRO A 652 16.23 -36.79 17.43
N GLU A 653 16.05 -37.10 16.14
CA GLU A 653 14.77 -37.27 15.39
C GLU A 653 13.91 -36.05 14.93
N PRO A 654 13.05 -36.22 13.88
CA PRO A 654 12.86 -35.16 12.88
C PRO A 654 11.39 -34.77 12.55
N VAL A 655 11.26 -33.71 11.75
CA VAL A 655 10.18 -33.46 10.78
C VAL A 655 10.83 -33.03 9.46
#